data_AF-A0A2D5J7S2-F1
#
_entry.id   AF-A0A2D5J7S2-F1
#
_cell.length_a   1.000
_cell.length_b   1.000
_cell.length_c   1.000
_cell.angle_alpha   90.00
_cell.angle_beta   90.00
_cell.angle_gamma   90.00
#
_symmetry.space_group_name_H-M   'P 1'
#
loop_
_entity.id
_entity.type
_entity.pdbx_description
1 polymer ?
#
loop_
_entity_poly.entity_id
_entity_poly.type
_entity_poly.pdbx_seq_one_letter_code
_entity_poly.pdbx_strand_id
1 'polypeptide(L)'
;MLSRVQVLRGSSMDIHSTPNPSDAAPWPAPWPASVHAVAVSAQGETAGERRPVILSTHAATPFIGQARGNVLDFDDWVRIAQDYLPALSAVFKDRALPFLPESWMAALGPHGSGLGFSWRPTHAARSPHDRNPVVSRVLERGPDRTIILVAGDPIESGFGVRVVLRVLDETDRLLAITSLAAHLPYGPYETTLVIENNGTDSGPFAYPFTPEDFSKTIDGVLQDNLSNIARDAGQAQDTVRIKDLRLLDPARTGQTGHLFEATTLGLMSHFPHGPEPDPAGQGVAARTRFGFAGTPPQLRARWPLQASALPDGGGPANPVFDVPVFRTDPASNMTLQDPPPYNFGQFRPSGDLNDARATANVPNILRTPQFEIRTCPGFVQQDDGGPADGIRRLNFDPAHPYVARSDDQSAASAFVACRSFFDMIASFGIDVASIFTRAKLPLLVHYRSGIRPGSGKDGRTVNARVEIEPVDGELSDPIIGQVHMYLALANLNKWHRDVPPNGTFAPRPAQPLGIANSRRWVHHEMGHVLIAAALGELEFRFAHSAGDALAAIMADPTSRVNEADPHGPWATFRFQTFPWVFLTRRHDRSVLAGWSWSGSIHMDVLRTPENELRRLKGYHSEQILSTTLFRLYRVIGGDTTIGGTPIGDTPADPDVDRRRKAARVALYLIVRAIDSFGLSPLRVDELESAMIDADVGLTSPLGSALGDIWIGGLGHKVIRWAFEAQGLHPADPARINNDKGAPPEVDLYIDDRRPKVEPTDAGDVIHGPGTYVPVSLHWAQDAQWLGAPTGDKHFVLGNRGTQPATGVTLRAWRGHLAGATIVWHPIAIATPAAANGVAPGARIALPLPAIIDAAIVRLLLVEVTAPGDPANSDPATGFACAIPAGGLPPGDHDKLTALVANDNNLGLFWL
;
A
#
# COMPACT_ATOMS: atom_id res chain seq x y z
N MET A 1 33.88 -39.94 24.57
CA MET A 1 34.90 -39.56 25.58
C MET A 1 36.09 -38.95 24.86
N LEU A 2 36.65 -37.90 25.47
CA LEU A 2 37.42 -36.79 24.88
C LEU A 2 38.80 -37.10 24.29
N SER A 3 39.27 -36.08 23.54
CA SER A 3 40.65 -35.68 23.21
C SER A 3 41.09 -36.02 21.77
N ARG A 4 41.79 -35.17 21.00
CA ARG A 4 42.66 -34.04 21.40
C ARG A 4 42.90 -33.12 20.18
N VAL A 5 42.95 -31.82 20.47
CA VAL A 5 43.34 -30.70 19.60
C VAL A 5 44.80 -30.83 19.17
N GLN A 6 45.11 -30.57 17.89
CA GLN A 6 46.49 -30.33 17.44
C GLN A 6 46.55 -29.05 16.61
N VAL A 7 47.23 -28.06 17.19
CA VAL A 7 47.59 -26.77 16.61
C VAL A 7 48.78 -26.98 15.67
N LEU A 8 48.68 -26.51 14.42
CA LEU A 8 49.83 -26.33 13.53
C LEU A 8 49.94 -24.86 13.14
N ARG A 9 51.09 -24.27 13.52
CA ARG A 9 51.59 -22.96 13.05
C ARG A 9 52.54 -23.19 11.86
N GLY A 10 52.54 -22.24 10.93
CA GLY A 10 53.54 -22.04 9.87
C GLY A 10 52.92 -22.26 8.48
N SER A 11 52.74 -21.25 7.63
CA SER A 11 53.80 -20.42 7.07
C SER A 11 53.19 -19.21 6.33
N SER A 12 53.91 -18.10 6.33
CA SER A 12 53.54 -16.85 5.66
C SER A 12 53.42 -17.04 4.15
N MET A 13 52.28 -16.64 3.58
CA MET A 13 52.09 -16.50 2.14
C MET A 13 51.90 -15.01 1.84
N ASP A 14 52.71 -14.51 0.92
CA ASP A 14 52.74 -13.13 0.46
C ASP A 14 51.38 -12.64 -0.02
N ILE A 15 50.85 -11.60 0.65
CA ILE A 15 49.61 -10.91 0.32
C ILE A 15 49.96 -9.70 -0.55
N HIS A 16 50.38 -9.91 -1.79
CA HIS A 16 50.43 -8.87 -2.83
C HIS A 16 50.21 -9.46 -4.22
N SER A 17 49.01 -10.00 -4.44
CA SER A 17 48.42 -10.02 -5.77
C SER A 17 46.96 -9.62 -5.65
N THR A 18 46.61 -8.45 -6.17
CA THR A 18 45.23 -8.08 -6.44
C THR A 18 44.72 -9.02 -7.53
N PRO A 19 43.66 -9.80 -7.31
CA PRO A 19 43.14 -10.68 -8.35
C PRO A 19 42.65 -9.84 -9.52
N ASN A 20 42.96 -10.29 -10.73
CA ASN A 20 42.55 -9.67 -11.97
C ASN A 20 41.01 -9.75 -12.06
N PRO A 21 40.28 -8.68 -12.42
CA PRO A 21 38.80 -8.70 -12.50
C PRO A 21 38.23 -9.74 -13.47
N SER A 22 39.07 -10.34 -14.33
CA SER A 22 38.72 -11.41 -15.27
C SER A 22 38.63 -12.81 -14.65
N ASP A 23 39.08 -13.00 -13.41
CA ASP A 23 39.18 -14.33 -12.78
C ASP A 23 37.98 -14.65 -11.86
N ALA A 24 36.90 -13.86 -11.95
CA ALA A 24 35.64 -14.22 -11.31
C ALA A 24 35.12 -15.50 -11.97
N ALA A 25 35.09 -16.60 -11.20
CA ALA A 25 34.43 -17.83 -11.63
C ALA A 25 33.03 -17.50 -12.20
N PRO A 26 32.63 -18.11 -13.34
CA PRO A 26 31.30 -17.89 -13.87
C PRO A 26 30.28 -18.17 -12.77
N TRP A 27 29.43 -17.18 -12.49
CA TRP A 27 28.32 -17.28 -11.56
C TRP A 27 27.49 -18.52 -11.89
N PRO A 28 26.88 -19.17 -10.88
CA PRO A 28 26.30 -20.50 -11.05
C PRO A 28 25.15 -20.48 -12.06
N ALA A 29 24.78 -21.67 -12.53
CA ALA A 29 23.70 -22.02 -13.45
C ALA A 29 22.62 -20.94 -13.73
N PRO A 30 22.07 -20.85 -14.97
CA PRO A 30 21.06 -19.86 -15.34
C PRO A 30 19.98 -19.76 -14.25
N TRP A 31 19.72 -18.53 -13.79
CA TRP A 31 18.69 -18.25 -12.78
C TRP A 31 17.41 -18.99 -13.20
N PRO A 32 16.95 -19.99 -12.42
CA PRO A 32 15.79 -20.79 -12.77
C PRO A 32 14.53 -20.01 -12.42
N ALA A 33 14.43 -18.79 -12.95
CA ALA A 33 13.25 -17.97 -12.82
C ALA A 33 12.06 -18.85 -13.20
N SER A 34 11.14 -19.04 -12.25
CA SER A 34 9.95 -19.83 -12.55
C SER A 34 9.32 -19.26 -13.81
N VAL A 35 8.97 -20.14 -14.74
CA VAL A 35 8.21 -19.78 -15.94
C VAL A 35 6.83 -19.20 -15.60
N HIS A 36 6.50 -19.04 -14.32
CA HIS A 36 5.25 -18.46 -13.82
C HIS A 36 5.47 -17.20 -12.95
N ALA A 37 6.73 -16.78 -12.73
CA ALA A 37 7.07 -15.64 -11.88
C ALA A 37 7.09 -14.27 -12.61
N VAL A 38 6.52 -14.21 -13.80
CA VAL A 38 6.52 -13.02 -14.66
C VAL A 38 5.08 -12.72 -15.07
N ALA A 39 4.57 -11.56 -14.66
CA ALA A 39 3.21 -11.11 -14.97
C ALA A 39 3.27 -9.83 -15.81
N VAL A 40 3.18 -9.96 -17.13
CA VAL A 40 3.20 -8.79 -18.02
C VAL A 40 1.81 -8.19 -18.15
N SER A 41 1.62 -7.04 -17.53
CA SER A 41 0.39 -6.25 -17.61
C SER A 41 0.53 -5.18 -18.71
N ALA A 42 0.69 -5.61 -19.97
CA ALA A 42 0.72 -4.71 -21.13
C ALA A 42 -0.69 -4.21 -21.50
N GLN A 43 -1.43 -3.66 -20.54
CA GLN A 43 -2.70 -2.99 -20.82
C GLN A 43 -2.44 -1.53 -21.21
N GLY A 44 -2.70 -1.19 -22.47
CA GLY A 44 -2.63 0.20 -22.97
C GLY A 44 -2.62 0.40 -24.49
N GLU A 45 -2.73 -0.67 -25.30
CA GLU A 45 -2.43 -0.59 -26.74
C GLU A 45 -3.46 0.13 -27.62
N THR A 46 -4.69 0.38 -27.15
CA THR A 46 -5.63 1.15 -27.97
C THR A 46 -5.40 2.65 -27.77
N ALA A 47 -4.68 3.25 -28.73
CA ALA A 47 -4.56 4.70 -29.02
C ALA A 47 -3.51 5.55 -28.26
N GLY A 48 -2.55 4.96 -27.53
CA GLY A 48 -1.45 5.74 -26.94
C GLY A 48 -1.85 6.62 -25.75
N GLU A 49 -2.95 6.28 -25.07
CA GLU A 49 -3.55 7.08 -23.99
C GLU A 49 -3.15 6.59 -22.58
N ARG A 50 -2.50 5.43 -22.46
CA ARG A 50 -1.89 4.93 -21.22
C ARG A 50 -0.47 4.43 -21.37
N ARG A 51 0.31 4.62 -20.31
CA ARG A 51 1.67 4.09 -20.19
C ARG A 51 1.65 2.58 -19.98
N PRO A 52 2.46 1.82 -20.72
CA PRO A 52 2.64 0.39 -20.44
C PRO A 52 3.31 0.21 -19.07
N VAL A 53 2.89 -0.82 -18.35
CA VAL A 53 3.53 -1.24 -17.10
C VAL A 53 4.05 -2.66 -17.27
N ILE A 54 5.35 -2.84 -17.10
CA ILE A 54 5.95 -4.16 -16.97
C ILE A 54 6.02 -4.47 -15.49
N LEU A 55 5.45 -5.60 -15.07
CA LEU A 55 5.54 -6.10 -13.71
C LEU A 55 6.18 -7.49 -13.74
N SER A 56 7.03 -7.79 -12.77
CA SER A 56 7.64 -9.11 -12.60
C SER A 56 7.78 -9.39 -11.11
N THR A 57 7.27 -10.53 -10.65
CA THR A 57 7.19 -10.88 -9.23
C THR A 57 7.62 -12.32 -9.03
N HIS A 58 8.76 -12.51 -8.37
CA HIS A 58 9.43 -13.80 -8.23
C HIS A 58 9.84 -14.01 -6.77
N ALA A 59 8.96 -13.63 -5.85
CA ALA A 59 9.24 -13.66 -4.42
C ALA A 59 9.62 -15.06 -3.91
N ALA A 60 9.00 -16.12 -4.44
CA ALA A 60 9.28 -17.52 -4.06
C ALA A 60 10.51 -18.13 -4.76
N THR A 61 11.00 -17.50 -5.84
CA THR A 61 12.22 -17.91 -6.57
C THR A 61 13.07 -16.67 -6.90
N PRO A 62 13.56 -15.95 -5.88
CA PRO A 62 14.22 -14.67 -6.07
C PRO A 62 15.50 -14.81 -6.90
N PHE A 63 15.92 -13.75 -7.58
CA PHE A 63 17.26 -13.70 -8.16
C PHE A 63 18.25 -13.37 -7.06
N ILE A 64 19.24 -14.25 -6.83
CA ILE A 64 20.24 -14.06 -5.78
C ILE A 64 21.52 -13.49 -6.36
N GLY A 65 21.93 -12.33 -5.85
CA GLY A 65 23.23 -11.72 -6.11
C GLY A 65 24.06 -11.62 -4.83
N GLN A 66 25.38 -11.74 -4.95
CA GLN A 66 26.33 -11.48 -3.85
C GLN A 66 27.07 -10.17 -4.10
N ALA A 67 27.17 -9.30 -3.09
CA ALA A 67 27.90 -8.04 -3.16
C ALA A 67 29.43 -8.27 -3.14
N ARG A 68 30.21 -7.40 -3.79
CA ARG A 68 31.68 -7.53 -3.87
C ARG A 68 32.40 -6.69 -2.82
N GLY A 69 31.86 -5.52 -2.49
CA GLY A 69 32.46 -4.56 -1.57
C GLY A 69 32.39 -4.98 -0.10
N ASN A 70 33.30 -4.47 0.72
CA ASN A 70 33.31 -4.74 2.18
C ASN A 70 32.12 -4.08 2.92
N VAL A 71 31.39 -3.19 2.24
CA VAL A 71 30.19 -2.51 2.73
C VAL A 71 29.13 -2.64 1.64
N LEU A 72 27.89 -2.99 2.01
CA LEU A 72 26.76 -2.95 1.09
C LEU A 72 26.48 -1.49 0.72
N ASP A 73 26.80 -1.12 -0.51
CA ASP A 73 26.62 0.23 -1.03
C ASP A 73 25.77 0.25 -2.31
N PHE A 74 25.53 1.45 -2.80
CA PHE A 74 24.71 1.68 -3.98
C PHE A 74 25.27 1.01 -5.25
N ASP A 75 26.59 0.97 -5.41
CA ASP A 75 27.23 0.39 -6.59
C ASP A 75 27.05 -1.12 -6.63
N ASP A 76 27.11 -1.77 -5.46
CA ASP A 76 26.80 -3.20 -5.34
C ASP A 76 25.34 -3.52 -5.69
N TRP A 77 24.38 -2.68 -5.25
CA TRP A 77 22.96 -2.88 -5.60
C TRP A 77 22.70 -2.70 -7.09
N VAL A 78 23.30 -1.66 -7.69
CA VAL A 78 23.22 -1.39 -9.13
C VAL A 78 23.81 -2.55 -9.93
N ARG A 79 24.96 -3.06 -9.54
CA ARG A 79 25.58 -4.20 -10.23
C ARG A 79 24.70 -5.45 -10.17
N ILE A 80 24.12 -5.77 -9.00
CA ILE A 80 23.21 -6.92 -8.88
C ILE A 80 21.98 -6.74 -9.76
N ALA A 81 21.42 -5.52 -9.85
CA ALA A 81 20.34 -5.21 -10.78
C ALA A 81 20.78 -5.32 -12.26
N GLN A 82 22.02 -4.94 -12.59
CA GLN A 82 22.60 -5.11 -13.93
C GLN A 82 22.78 -6.57 -14.33
N ASP A 83 23.06 -7.46 -13.38
CA ASP A 83 23.14 -8.91 -13.62
C ASP A 83 21.72 -9.51 -13.79
N TYR A 84 20.75 -8.98 -13.05
CA TYR A 84 19.35 -9.41 -13.06
C TYR A 84 18.60 -9.07 -14.35
N LEU A 85 18.71 -7.82 -14.84
CA LEU A 85 17.91 -7.36 -15.98
C LEU A 85 18.10 -8.21 -17.26
N PRO A 86 19.32 -8.61 -17.66
CA PRO A 86 19.53 -9.51 -18.80
C PRO A 86 18.95 -10.90 -18.57
N ALA A 87 19.06 -11.44 -17.35
CA ALA A 87 18.49 -12.73 -17.00
C ALA A 87 16.96 -12.69 -17.11
N LEU A 88 16.33 -11.62 -16.62
CA LEU A 88 14.89 -11.41 -16.78
C LEU A 88 14.49 -11.20 -18.24
N SER A 89 15.26 -10.45 -19.01
CA SER A 89 15.03 -10.22 -20.45
C SER A 89 15.00 -11.52 -21.24
N ALA A 90 15.88 -12.48 -20.92
CA ALA A 90 15.87 -13.81 -21.53
C ALA A 90 14.54 -14.55 -21.25
N VAL A 91 14.04 -14.49 -20.00
CA VAL A 91 12.75 -15.10 -19.63
C VAL A 91 11.58 -14.48 -20.40
N PHE A 92 11.58 -13.16 -20.60
CA PHE A 92 10.55 -12.47 -21.39
C PHE A 92 10.63 -12.85 -22.87
N LYS A 93 11.85 -12.92 -23.43
CA LYS A 93 12.09 -13.30 -24.82
C LYS A 93 11.60 -14.72 -25.12
N ASP A 94 11.87 -15.66 -24.22
CA ASP A 94 11.41 -17.05 -24.36
C ASP A 94 9.88 -17.17 -24.38
N ARG A 95 9.17 -16.16 -23.86
CA ARG A 95 7.70 -16.07 -23.86
C ARG A 95 7.13 -15.16 -24.95
N ALA A 96 7.97 -14.59 -25.80
CA ALA A 96 7.58 -13.58 -26.78
C ALA A 96 6.85 -12.37 -26.17
N LEU A 97 7.27 -11.95 -24.97
CA LEU A 97 6.70 -10.79 -24.27
C LEU A 97 7.60 -9.55 -24.45
N PRO A 98 7.01 -8.35 -24.59
CA PRO A 98 7.79 -7.11 -24.63
C PRO A 98 8.47 -6.84 -23.29
N PHE A 99 9.70 -6.37 -23.33
CA PHE A 99 10.49 -6.01 -22.15
C PHE A 99 10.92 -4.53 -22.21
N LEU A 100 11.90 -4.14 -21.38
CA LEU A 100 12.48 -2.80 -21.39
C LEU A 100 13.10 -2.47 -22.76
N PRO A 101 13.00 -1.20 -23.22
CA PRO A 101 13.69 -0.76 -24.43
C PRO A 101 15.20 -1.06 -24.37
N GLU A 102 15.80 -1.42 -25.51
CA GLU A 102 17.25 -1.68 -25.59
C GLU A 102 18.07 -0.46 -25.15
N SER A 103 17.58 0.75 -25.45
CA SER A 103 18.21 2.00 -25.00
C SER A 103 18.23 2.13 -23.47
N TRP A 104 17.19 1.66 -22.77
CA TRP A 104 17.14 1.64 -21.31
C TRP A 104 18.06 0.57 -20.75
N MET A 105 18.06 -0.63 -21.34
CA MET A 105 18.98 -1.70 -20.97
C MET A 105 20.45 -1.27 -21.09
N ALA A 106 20.80 -0.57 -22.18
CA ALA A 106 22.13 -0.01 -22.38
C ALA A 106 22.45 1.10 -21.36
N ALA A 107 21.50 2.00 -21.08
CA ALA A 107 21.68 3.09 -20.12
C ALA A 107 21.80 2.62 -18.67
N LEU A 108 21.13 1.52 -18.31
CA LEU A 108 21.22 0.91 -16.98
C LEU A 108 22.44 -0.01 -16.82
N GLY A 109 23.13 -0.34 -17.91
CA GLY A 109 24.28 -1.24 -17.93
C GLY A 109 25.57 -0.64 -17.35
N PRO A 110 26.65 -1.44 -17.23
CA PRO A 110 27.90 -1.04 -16.56
C PRO A 110 28.62 0.17 -17.16
N HIS A 111 28.34 0.47 -18.43
CA HIS A 111 28.93 1.59 -19.18
C HIS A 111 27.92 2.66 -19.56
N GLY A 112 26.73 2.65 -18.95
CA GLY A 112 25.69 3.65 -19.22
C GLY A 112 26.16 5.06 -18.84
N SER A 113 26.48 5.88 -19.84
CA SER A 113 26.94 7.27 -19.67
C SER A 113 25.92 8.32 -20.15
N GLY A 114 24.66 7.91 -20.38
CA GLY A 114 23.63 8.79 -20.93
C GLY A 114 23.16 9.85 -19.93
N LEU A 115 23.16 11.12 -20.36
CA LEU A 115 22.71 12.31 -19.62
C LEU A 115 21.19 12.32 -19.27
N GLY A 116 20.48 11.19 -19.41
CA GLY A 116 19.01 11.13 -19.38
C GLY A 116 18.42 10.08 -18.45
N PHE A 117 18.75 8.78 -18.57
CA PHE A 117 18.07 7.71 -17.80
C PHE A 117 19.10 6.87 -17.05
N SER A 118 19.04 6.85 -15.71
CA SER A 118 20.05 6.17 -14.89
C SER A 118 19.48 5.71 -13.55
N TRP A 119 20.20 4.80 -12.89
CA TRP A 119 19.96 4.47 -11.49
C TRP A 119 20.12 5.72 -10.62
N ARG A 120 19.20 5.87 -9.66
CA ARG A 120 19.12 7.06 -8.80
C ARG A 120 19.71 6.72 -7.44
N PRO A 121 20.76 7.42 -6.97
CA PRO A 121 21.36 7.13 -5.68
C PRO A 121 20.37 7.34 -4.54
N THR A 122 20.68 6.78 -3.36
CA THR A 122 19.98 7.15 -2.13
C THR A 122 20.35 8.58 -1.74
N HIS A 123 19.42 9.30 -1.11
CA HIS A 123 19.59 10.71 -0.73
C HIS A 123 20.82 11.02 0.14
N ALA A 124 21.49 10.03 0.73
CA ALA A 124 22.65 10.22 1.58
C ALA A 124 23.91 10.71 0.83
N ALA A 125 23.94 10.68 -0.51
CA ALA A 125 25.22 10.71 -1.22
C ALA A 125 25.64 12.02 -1.91
N ARG A 126 24.77 12.90 -2.42
CA ARG A 126 25.24 14.04 -3.23
C ARG A 126 24.33 15.26 -3.19
N SER A 127 24.90 16.37 -2.69
CA SER A 127 24.57 17.78 -2.97
C SER A 127 23.09 18.22 -2.88
N PRO A 128 22.77 19.38 -2.27
CA PRO A 128 21.42 19.98 -2.29
C PRO A 128 20.86 20.34 -3.70
N HIS A 129 21.53 19.89 -4.76
CA HIS A 129 21.15 20.01 -6.16
C HIS A 129 20.58 18.71 -6.76
N ASP A 130 20.69 17.55 -6.11
CA ASP A 130 20.14 16.28 -6.59
C ASP A 130 18.70 16.09 -6.07
N ARG A 131 17.76 16.77 -6.76
CA ARG A 131 16.38 17.06 -6.30
C ARG A 131 15.31 16.17 -6.94
N ASN A 132 15.68 14.99 -7.43
CA ASN A 132 14.75 14.10 -8.10
C ASN A 132 13.84 13.44 -7.06
N PRO A 133 12.50 13.49 -7.19
CA PRO A 133 11.66 12.68 -6.36
C PRO A 133 11.95 11.17 -6.59
N VAL A 134 12.29 10.79 -7.80
CA VAL A 134 12.66 9.42 -8.15
C VAL A 134 14.03 9.09 -7.57
N VAL A 135 14.07 8.51 -6.37
CA VAL A 135 15.30 8.08 -5.67
C VAL A 135 15.21 6.65 -5.19
N SER A 136 16.37 5.99 -5.15
CA SER A 136 16.47 4.72 -4.44
C SER A 136 16.39 4.94 -2.94
N ARG A 137 15.87 3.93 -2.23
CA ARG A 137 15.61 4.02 -0.79
C ARG A 137 16.03 2.74 -0.09
N VAL A 138 16.49 2.88 1.14
CA VAL A 138 16.68 1.74 2.06
C VAL A 138 15.59 1.85 3.10
N LEU A 139 14.76 0.84 3.16
CA LEU A 139 13.65 0.75 4.08
C LEU A 139 14.04 -0.20 5.22
N GLU A 140 14.20 0.34 6.42
CA GLU A 140 14.70 -0.40 7.57
C GLU A 140 13.59 -0.64 8.60
N ARG A 141 13.66 -1.79 9.28
CA ARG A 141 12.83 -2.16 10.43
C ARG A 141 13.64 -3.11 11.31
N GLY A 142 14.33 -2.57 12.31
CA GLY A 142 15.24 -3.38 13.14
C GLY A 142 16.27 -4.10 12.25
N PRO A 143 16.34 -5.45 12.26
CA PRO A 143 17.25 -6.20 11.40
C PRO A 143 16.75 -6.36 9.95
N ASP A 144 15.49 -6.03 9.66
CA ASP A 144 14.92 -6.21 8.33
C ASP A 144 15.34 -5.03 7.42
N ARG A 145 15.91 -5.34 6.26
CA ARG A 145 16.36 -4.32 5.29
C ARG A 145 15.89 -4.65 3.88
N THR A 146 15.14 -3.72 3.30
CA THR A 146 14.67 -3.77 1.92
C THR A 146 15.20 -2.56 1.16
N ILE A 147 15.87 -2.78 0.04
CA ILE A 147 16.36 -1.74 -0.83
C ILE A 147 15.39 -1.60 -2.01
N ILE A 148 14.87 -0.40 -2.21
CA ILE A 148 14.08 -0.03 -3.38
C ILE A 148 15.03 0.71 -4.31
N LEU A 149 15.52 0.02 -5.33
CA LEU A 149 16.37 0.60 -6.34
C LEU A 149 15.50 1.20 -7.44
N VAL A 150 15.70 2.47 -7.74
CA VAL A 150 14.89 3.19 -8.74
C VAL A 150 15.80 3.75 -9.83
N ALA A 151 15.39 3.55 -11.08
CA ALA A 151 15.95 4.24 -12.23
C ALA A 151 14.87 5.09 -12.91
N GLY A 152 15.28 6.21 -13.47
CA GLY A 152 14.36 7.13 -14.12
C GLY A 152 15.10 8.28 -14.77
N ASP A 153 14.35 9.12 -15.48
CA ASP A 153 14.87 10.37 -16.04
C ASP A 153 14.93 11.48 -14.94
N PRO A 154 15.88 12.44 -14.97
CA PRO A 154 15.96 13.48 -13.93
C PRO A 154 14.77 14.45 -13.95
N ILE A 155 13.87 14.36 -14.94
CA ILE A 155 12.83 15.35 -15.25
C ILE A 155 11.46 14.99 -14.67
N GLU A 156 11.37 14.11 -13.67
CA GLU A 156 10.07 13.72 -13.08
C GLU A 156 9.08 13.26 -14.17
N SER A 157 9.60 12.56 -15.16
CA SER A 157 8.84 12.12 -16.32
C SER A 157 7.71 11.13 -15.95
N GLY A 158 7.67 10.70 -14.69
CA GLY A 158 6.67 9.83 -14.11
C GLY A 158 6.89 8.37 -14.46
N PHE A 159 7.78 8.09 -15.40
CA PHE A 159 8.16 6.76 -15.86
C PHE A 159 9.53 6.35 -15.29
N GLY A 160 9.81 5.06 -15.23
CA GLY A 160 11.03 4.56 -14.61
C GLY A 160 10.96 3.08 -14.29
N VAL A 161 12.01 2.57 -13.65
CA VAL A 161 12.13 1.18 -13.19
C VAL A 161 12.29 1.19 -11.68
N ARG A 162 11.53 0.36 -10.99
CA ARG A 162 11.66 0.02 -9.57
C ARG A 162 12.08 -1.45 -9.47
N VAL A 163 13.17 -1.72 -8.78
CA VAL A 163 13.67 -3.06 -8.45
C VAL A 163 13.72 -3.20 -6.93
N VAL A 164 13.16 -4.28 -6.40
CA VAL A 164 13.16 -4.54 -4.96
C VAL A 164 14.20 -5.57 -4.62
N LEU A 165 15.15 -5.19 -3.76
CA LEU A 165 16.17 -6.07 -3.22
C LEU A 165 15.94 -6.28 -1.71
N ARG A 166 16.12 -7.51 -1.25
CA ARG A 166 16.11 -7.88 0.15
C ARG A 166 17.51 -8.32 0.56
N VAL A 167 17.97 -7.85 1.71
CA VAL A 167 19.20 -8.37 2.31
C VAL A 167 18.87 -9.70 2.99
N LEU A 168 19.45 -10.80 2.51
CA LEU A 168 19.27 -12.13 3.08
C LEU A 168 20.28 -12.42 4.19
N ASP A 169 21.53 -12.04 3.95
CA ASP A 169 22.63 -12.21 4.89
C ASP A 169 23.60 -11.03 4.73
N GLU A 170 23.81 -10.25 5.79
CA GLU A 170 24.76 -9.15 5.81
C GLU A 170 26.22 -9.64 5.83
N THR A 171 26.48 -10.80 6.43
CA THR A 171 27.81 -11.39 6.55
C THR A 171 28.28 -11.92 5.20
N ASP A 172 27.43 -12.73 4.57
CA ASP A 172 27.71 -13.30 3.25
C ASP A 172 27.38 -12.33 2.11
N ARG A 173 26.79 -11.18 2.44
CA ARG A 173 26.42 -10.09 1.53
C ARG A 173 25.52 -10.58 0.40
N LEU A 174 24.53 -11.39 0.74
CA LEU A 174 23.57 -11.97 -0.19
C LEU A 174 22.32 -11.11 -0.27
N LEU A 175 21.95 -10.74 -1.49
CA LEU A 175 20.75 -9.97 -1.80
C LEU A 175 19.84 -10.78 -2.72
N ALA A 176 18.54 -10.72 -2.44
CA ALA A 176 17.48 -11.31 -3.26
C ALA A 176 16.70 -10.21 -3.97
N ILE A 177 16.65 -10.22 -5.30
CA ILE A 177 15.65 -9.44 -6.03
C ILE A 177 14.34 -10.23 -6.03
N THR A 178 13.25 -9.58 -5.61
CA THR A 178 11.92 -10.19 -5.47
C THR A 178 10.92 -9.68 -6.49
N SER A 179 11.08 -8.44 -6.95
CA SER A 179 10.19 -7.83 -7.93
C SER A 179 10.84 -6.73 -8.75
N LEU A 180 10.25 -6.49 -9.93
CA LEU A 180 10.50 -5.34 -10.79
C LEU A 180 9.16 -4.76 -11.26
N ALA A 181 9.04 -3.43 -11.20
CA ALA A 181 7.98 -2.69 -11.88
C ALA A 181 8.62 -1.64 -12.78
N ALA A 182 8.21 -1.56 -14.04
CA ALA A 182 8.67 -0.53 -14.95
C ALA A 182 7.49 0.17 -15.61
N HIS A 183 7.44 1.48 -15.46
CA HIS A 183 6.51 2.35 -16.17
C HIS A 183 7.21 2.79 -17.43
N LEU A 184 6.67 2.43 -18.59
CA LEU A 184 7.20 2.86 -19.88
C LEU A 184 6.55 4.19 -20.29
N PRO A 185 7.23 5.03 -21.09
CA PRO A 185 6.65 6.23 -21.67
C PRO A 185 5.58 5.90 -22.73
N TYR A 186 4.90 6.93 -23.21
CA TYR A 186 3.97 6.82 -24.34
C TYR A 186 4.75 6.60 -25.64
N GLY A 187 4.63 5.43 -26.25
CA GLY A 187 5.30 5.10 -27.51
C GLY A 187 6.81 4.79 -27.41
N PRO A 188 7.51 4.62 -28.55
CA PRO A 188 8.96 4.42 -28.59
C PRO A 188 9.69 5.64 -28.01
N TYR A 189 10.57 5.41 -27.04
CA TYR A 189 11.33 6.47 -26.36
C TYR A 189 12.74 6.58 -26.90
N GLU A 190 13.06 7.74 -27.46
CA GLU A 190 14.42 8.23 -27.56
C GLU A 190 14.60 9.41 -26.61
N THR A 191 15.78 9.42 -25.98
CA THR A 191 16.32 10.38 -25.01
C THR A 191 15.72 11.80 -25.07
N THR A 192 15.36 12.32 -23.90
CA THR A 192 14.96 13.72 -23.70
C THR A 192 15.95 14.67 -24.38
N LEU A 193 15.49 15.40 -25.39
CA LEU A 193 16.17 16.59 -25.88
C LEU A 193 15.85 17.75 -24.92
N VAL A 194 16.84 18.21 -24.15
CA VAL A 194 16.75 19.51 -23.48
C VAL A 194 17.04 20.56 -24.52
N ILE A 195 16.04 21.35 -24.89
CA ILE A 195 16.18 22.41 -25.89
C ILE A 195 16.12 23.73 -25.15
N GLU A 196 17.30 24.25 -24.83
CA GLU A 196 17.43 25.59 -24.28
C GLU A 196 17.19 26.62 -25.38
N ASN A 197 15.92 26.93 -25.65
CA ASN A 197 15.59 27.98 -26.59
C ASN A 197 15.52 29.33 -25.87
N ASN A 198 16.56 30.15 -26.01
CA ASN A 198 16.57 31.54 -25.55
C ASN A 198 15.85 32.43 -26.58
N GLY A 199 14.58 32.14 -26.85
CA GLY A 199 13.73 32.84 -27.81
C GLY A 199 13.14 34.15 -27.26
N THR A 200 13.32 35.22 -28.04
CA THR A 200 13.15 36.65 -27.78
C THR A 200 11.71 37.21 -27.85
N ASP A 201 11.48 38.31 -27.11
CA ASP A 201 10.45 39.34 -27.29
C ASP A 201 8.97 38.91 -27.27
N SER A 202 8.48 38.50 -26.11
CA SER A 202 7.09 38.83 -25.75
C SER A 202 7.09 40.21 -25.07
N GLY A 203 6.43 41.18 -25.71
CA GLY A 203 6.40 42.57 -25.22
C GLY A 203 5.90 42.68 -23.78
N PRO A 204 6.22 43.80 -23.09
CA PRO A 204 5.93 43.96 -21.66
C PRO A 204 4.43 43.88 -21.38
N PHE A 205 4.02 42.86 -20.61
CA PHE A 205 2.67 42.77 -20.06
C PHE A 205 2.53 43.75 -18.88
N ALA A 206 1.82 44.85 -19.09
CA ALA A 206 1.61 45.89 -18.08
C ALA A 206 0.15 45.95 -17.61
N TYR A 207 -0.37 44.91 -16.96
CA TYR A 207 -1.66 44.96 -16.25
C TYR A 207 -1.68 44.07 -15.00
N PRO A 208 -2.37 44.48 -13.91
CA PRO A 208 -2.50 43.64 -12.72
C PRO A 208 -3.45 42.47 -12.99
N PHE A 209 -2.93 41.24 -12.94
CA PHE A 209 -3.72 40.02 -13.06
C PHE A 209 -4.30 39.59 -11.70
N THR A 210 -5.53 39.07 -11.70
CA THR A 210 -5.96 38.13 -10.65
C THR A 210 -5.31 36.76 -10.90
N PRO A 211 -5.20 35.85 -9.90
CA PRO A 211 -4.67 34.50 -10.13
C PRO A 211 -5.42 33.73 -11.23
N GLU A 212 -6.72 34.00 -11.38
CA GLU A 212 -7.58 33.37 -12.38
C GLU A 212 -7.34 33.93 -13.79
N ASP A 213 -7.03 35.23 -13.90
CA ASP A 213 -6.62 35.87 -15.16
C ASP A 213 -5.20 35.47 -15.55
N PHE A 214 -4.31 35.26 -14.57
CA PHE A 214 -2.95 34.77 -14.80
C PHE A 214 -2.97 33.35 -15.37
N SER A 215 -3.77 32.44 -14.80
CA SER A 215 -3.92 31.07 -15.33
C SER A 215 -4.43 31.09 -16.78
N LYS A 216 -5.47 31.89 -17.08
CA LYS A 216 -6.01 32.00 -18.45
C LYS A 216 -5.03 32.61 -19.44
N THR A 217 -4.22 33.56 -18.99
CA THR A 217 -3.21 34.23 -19.82
C THR A 217 -2.03 33.29 -20.09
N ILE A 218 -1.57 32.56 -19.08
CA ILE A 218 -0.56 31.50 -19.22
C ILE A 218 -1.06 30.43 -20.19
N ASP A 219 -2.29 29.94 -20.01
CA ASP A 219 -2.88 28.96 -20.92
C ASP A 219 -2.95 29.49 -22.36
N GLY A 220 -3.40 30.74 -22.55
CA GLY A 220 -3.44 31.37 -23.88
C GLY A 220 -2.06 31.51 -24.52
N VAL A 221 -1.08 32.01 -23.78
CA VAL A 221 0.30 32.17 -24.25
C VAL A 221 0.94 30.82 -24.57
N LEU A 222 0.69 29.79 -23.75
CA LEU A 222 1.20 28.46 -23.98
C LEU A 222 0.56 27.85 -25.23
N GLN A 223 -0.75 27.98 -25.41
CA GLN A 223 -1.46 27.53 -26.60
C GLN A 223 -0.97 28.25 -27.87
N ASP A 224 -0.78 29.57 -27.80
CA ASP A 224 -0.26 30.38 -28.91
C ASP A 224 1.19 29.99 -29.26
N ASN A 225 1.96 29.52 -28.27
CA ASN A 225 3.33 29.09 -28.47
C ASN A 225 3.49 27.59 -28.72
N LEU A 226 2.45 26.74 -28.54
CA LEU A 226 2.56 25.28 -28.72
C LEU A 226 3.19 24.89 -30.07
N SER A 227 2.90 25.65 -31.14
CA SER A 227 3.53 25.47 -32.46
C SER A 227 5.04 25.67 -32.44
N ASN A 228 5.51 26.68 -31.70
CA ASN A 228 6.94 26.94 -31.48
C ASN A 228 7.52 25.87 -30.56
N ILE A 229 6.85 25.53 -29.46
CA ILE A 229 7.31 24.47 -28.54
C ILE A 229 7.48 23.15 -29.30
N ALA A 230 6.49 22.78 -30.10
CA ALA A 230 6.49 21.58 -30.92
C ALA A 230 7.63 21.60 -31.94
N ARG A 231 7.74 22.66 -32.73
CA ARG A 231 8.82 22.83 -33.71
C ARG A 231 10.20 22.73 -33.03
N ASP A 232 10.37 23.44 -31.93
CA ASP A 232 11.64 23.51 -31.22
C ASP A 232 11.97 22.13 -30.64
N ALA A 233 11.01 21.46 -30.00
CA ALA A 233 11.07 20.08 -29.49
C ALA A 233 11.20 18.98 -30.56
N GLY A 234 11.12 19.32 -31.85
CA GLY A 234 11.05 18.35 -32.94
C GLY A 234 9.81 17.45 -32.85
N GLN A 235 8.72 17.94 -32.26
CA GLN A 235 7.45 17.24 -32.07
C GLN A 235 6.39 17.66 -33.11
N ALA A 236 5.50 16.74 -33.48
CA ALA A 236 4.32 17.02 -34.29
C ALA A 236 3.34 17.88 -33.49
N GLN A 237 3.02 19.07 -34.02
CA GLN A 237 2.27 20.12 -33.32
C GLN A 237 0.93 19.65 -32.72
N ASP A 238 0.20 18.80 -33.42
CA ASP A 238 -1.10 18.25 -32.99
C ASP A 238 -1.00 17.23 -31.85
N THR A 239 0.20 16.70 -31.62
CA THR A 239 0.48 15.69 -30.59
C THR A 239 1.06 16.27 -29.30
N VAL A 240 1.53 17.53 -29.32
CA VAL A 240 2.17 18.15 -28.16
C VAL A 240 1.17 18.44 -27.05
N ARG A 241 1.50 18.01 -25.83
CA ARG A 241 0.76 18.27 -24.60
C ARG A 241 1.73 18.78 -23.54
N ILE A 242 1.34 19.85 -22.85
CA ILE A 242 2.11 20.38 -21.72
C ILE A 242 1.82 19.50 -20.51
N LYS A 243 2.85 18.85 -20.01
CA LYS A 243 2.78 17.97 -18.84
C LYS A 243 2.92 18.76 -17.55
N ASP A 244 3.87 19.69 -17.53
CA ASP A 244 4.23 20.48 -16.35
C ASP A 244 4.67 21.87 -16.77
N LEU A 245 4.44 22.85 -15.91
CA LEU A 245 4.87 24.24 -16.09
C LEU A 245 5.41 24.75 -14.75
N ARG A 246 6.70 25.05 -14.70
CA ARG A 246 7.38 25.55 -13.50
C ARG A 246 7.84 26.98 -13.71
N LEU A 247 7.62 27.84 -12.72
CA LEU A 247 8.26 29.15 -12.67
C LEU A 247 9.68 28.99 -12.10
N LEU A 248 10.68 29.52 -12.81
CA LEU A 248 12.08 29.50 -12.42
C LEU A 248 12.45 30.80 -11.69
N ASP A 249 13.24 30.67 -10.63
CA ASP A 249 13.75 31.79 -9.84
C ASP A 249 14.82 32.59 -10.62
N PRO A 250 14.58 33.89 -10.92
CA PRO A 250 15.52 34.72 -11.67
C PRO A 250 16.89 34.85 -10.99
N ALA A 251 16.94 34.77 -9.66
CA ALA A 251 18.19 34.87 -8.91
C ALA A 251 19.13 33.68 -9.14
N ARG A 252 18.60 32.54 -9.62
CA ARG A 252 19.34 31.29 -9.83
C ARG A 252 19.74 31.04 -11.28
N THR A 253 19.04 31.64 -12.24
CA THR A 253 19.33 31.47 -13.68
C THR A 253 20.31 32.51 -14.22
N GLY A 254 20.62 33.57 -13.45
CA GLY A 254 21.46 34.68 -13.90
C GLY A 254 20.82 35.52 -15.00
N GLN A 255 19.55 35.27 -15.31
CA GLN A 255 18.80 35.92 -16.37
C GLN A 255 17.79 36.92 -15.77
N THR A 256 17.59 38.04 -16.44
CA THR A 256 16.61 39.06 -16.05
C THR A 256 15.27 38.76 -16.70
N GLY A 257 14.21 38.66 -15.91
CA GLY A 257 12.86 38.34 -16.37
C GLY A 257 12.28 37.08 -15.71
N HIS A 258 11.01 36.81 -15.96
CA HIS A 258 10.33 35.61 -15.46
C HIS A 258 10.58 34.45 -16.42
N LEU A 259 11.24 33.41 -15.95
CA LEU A 259 11.47 32.20 -16.73
C LEU A 259 10.44 31.15 -16.35
N PHE A 260 9.78 30.58 -17.35
CA PHE A 260 8.95 29.40 -17.19
C PHE A 260 9.61 28.24 -17.89
N GLU A 261 9.64 27.07 -17.25
CA GLU A 261 10.03 25.82 -17.87
C GLU A 261 8.77 25.00 -18.10
N ALA A 262 8.42 24.76 -19.36
CA ALA A 262 7.38 23.81 -19.74
C ALA A 262 8.03 22.47 -20.05
N THR A 263 7.49 21.40 -19.44
CA THR A 263 7.76 20.04 -19.88
C THR A 263 6.65 19.61 -20.82
N THR A 264 6.98 19.27 -22.06
CA THR A 264 6.02 18.77 -23.04
C THR A 264 6.24 17.30 -23.36
N LEU A 265 5.16 16.64 -23.73
CA LEU A 265 5.13 15.31 -24.32
C LEU A 265 4.52 15.43 -25.70
N GLY A 266 5.11 14.84 -26.73
CA GLY A 266 4.59 14.86 -28.10
C GLY A 266 5.30 13.83 -28.96
N LEU A 267 4.69 13.42 -30.08
CA LEU A 267 5.32 12.52 -31.04
C LEU A 267 6.35 13.29 -31.87
N MET A 268 7.46 12.68 -32.30
CA MET A 268 8.42 13.35 -33.19
C MET A 268 7.77 13.74 -34.52
N SER A 269 8.05 14.95 -35.00
CA SER A 269 7.83 15.33 -36.39
C SER A 269 8.94 14.69 -37.25
N HIS A 270 8.58 14.06 -38.37
CA HIS A 270 9.46 13.32 -39.29
C HIS A 270 10.92 13.82 -39.39
N PHE A 271 11.87 12.88 -39.45
CA PHE A 271 13.25 13.16 -39.85
C PHE A 271 13.29 13.98 -41.15
N PRO A 272 14.19 14.97 -41.31
CA PRO A 272 14.32 15.76 -42.55
C PRO A 272 14.69 14.97 -43.82
N HIS A 273 14.85 13.64 -43.74
CA HIS A 273 15.35 12.80 -44.82
C HIS A 273 14.56 11.49 -44.99
N GLY A 274 13.35 11.55 -45.55
CA GLY A 274 12.64 10.36 -46.06
C GLY A 274 11.13 10.59 -46.29
N PRO A 275 10.53 10.11 -47.40
CA PRO A 275 9.13 10.36 -47.74
C PRO A 275 8.14 9.28 -47.26
N GLU A 276 8.52 8.35 -46.39
CA GLU A 276 7.57 7.35 -45.85
C GLU A 276 7.23 7.63 -44.38
N PRO A 277 5.93 7.77 -44.05
CA PRO A 277 5.51 7.89 -42.66
C PRO A 277 5.65 6.55 -41.96
N ASP A 278 6.52 6.50 -40.95
CA ASP A 278 6.53 5.40 -39.98
C ASP A 278 5.21 5.45 -39.18
N PRO A 279 4.33 4.42 -39.26
CA PRO A 279 3.02 4.44 -38.62
C PRO A 279 3.08 4.38 -37.08
N ALA A 280 4.25 4.19 -36.49
CA ALA A 280 4.46 4.25 -35.04
C ALA A 280 5.20 5.53 -34.64
N GLY A 281 4.47 6.65 -34.51
CA GLY A 281 5.04 7.91 -34.05
C GLY A 281 5.81 7.73 -32.73
N GLN A 282 7.07 8.15 -32.69
CA GLN A 282 7.96 8.04 -31.53
C GLN A 282 7.64 9.14 -30.51
N GLY A 283 7.42 8.81 -29.24
CA GLY A 283 7.10 9.79 -28.20
C GLY A 283 8.35 10.44 -27.61
N VAL A 284 8.39 11.77 -27.59
CA VAL A 284 9.49 12.58 -27.03
C VAL A 284 8.99 13.41 -25.87
N ALA A 285 9.79 13.47 -24.81
CA ALA A 285 9.66 14.48 -23.77
C ALA A 285 10.67 15.60 -24.03
N ALA A 286 10.23 16.85 -23.99
CA ALA A 286 11.11 18.01 -24.17
C ALA A 286 10.91 19.01 -23.02
N ARG A 287 11.99 19.67 -22.61
CA ARG A 287 11.92 20.88 -21.77
C ARG A 287 12.15 22.08 -22.65
N THR A 288 11.24 23.04 -22.57
CA THR A 288 11.40 24.33 -23.24
C THR A 288 11.26 25.43 -22.22
N ARG A 289 12.24 26.35 -22.19
CA ARG A 289 12.24 27.52 -21.31
C ARG A 289 11.75 28.74 -22.08
N PHE A 290 10.92 29.56 -21.45
CA PHE A 290 10.42 30.81 -22.00
C PHE A 290 10.67 31.95 -21.02
N GLY A 291 11.21 33.06 -21.50
CA GLY A 291 11.42 34.27 -20.72
C GLY A 291 10.35 35.34 -21.03
N PHE A 292 9.76 35.92 -20.00
CA PHE A 292 8.90 37.10 -20.12
C PHE A 292 9.58 38.33 -19.52
N ALA A 293 9.60 39.42 -20.28
CA ALA A 293 10.04 40.73 -19.79
C ALA A 293 8.87 41.44 -19.10
N GLY A 294 8.91 41.60 -17.78
CA GLY A 294 7.87 42.32 -17.04
C GLY A 294 8.17 42.48 -15.56
N THR A 295 7.67 43.56 -14.95
CA THR A 295 7.72 43.77 -13.49
C THR A 295 6.45 43.14 -12.88
N PRO A 296 6.55 42.30 -11.84
CA PRO A 296 5.39 41.57 -11.33
C PRO A 296 4.33 42.53 -10.75
N PRO A 297 3.02 42.23 -10.87
CA PRO A 297 2.06 42.77 -9.92
C PRO A 297 2.47 42.28 -8.54
N GLN A 298 2.50 43.18 -7.55
CA GLN A 298 2.62 42.77 -6.16
C GLN A 298 1.43 41.87 -5.85
N LEU A 299 1.63 40.55 -5.92
CA LEU A 299 0.76 39.59 -5.27
C LEU A 299 0.66 40.09 -3.84
N ARG A 300 -0.52 40.62 -3.47
CA ARG A 300 -0.81 40.95 -2.08
C ARG A 300 -0.65 39.66 -1.32
N ALA A 301 0.50 39.54 -0.68
CA ALA A 301 0.82 38.48 0.24
C ALA A 301 -0.37 38.32 1.19
N ARG A 302 -1.10 37.22 1.08
CA ARG A 302 -1.57 36.61 2.31
C ARG A 302 -0.29 36.17 3.01
N TRP A 303 -0.09 36.67 4.22
CA TRP A 303 1.12 36.44 4.97
C TRP A 303 1.51 34.96 4.96
N PRO A 304 2.75 34.63 4.54
CA PRO A 304 3.38 33.40 4.95
C PRO A 304 3.64 33.52 6.44
N LEU A 305 3.04 32.65 7.25
CA LEU A 305 3.58 32.42 8.57
C LEU A 305 4.60 31.31 8.44
N GLN A 306 5.89 31.70 8.42
CA GLN A 306 6.97 30.79 8.76
C GLN A 306 6.60 30.11 10.09
N ALA A 307 6.30 28.83 10.04
CA ALA A 307 6.35 27.97 11.21
C ALA A 307 7.83 27.94 11.64
N SER A 308 8.19 28.89 12.50
CA SER A 308 9.48 28.88 13.16
C SER A 308 9.52 27.59 13.97
N ALA A 309 10.41 26.67 13.61
CA ALA A 309 10.79 25.56 14.46
C ALA A 309 11.28 26.18 15.78
N LEU A 310 10.39 26.24 16.77
CA LEU A 310 10.78 26.60 18.12
C LEU A 310 11.78 25.53 18.58
N PRO A 311 12.95 25.93 19.11
CA PRO A 311 13.83 24.98 19.75
C PRO A 311 13.05 24.24 20.84
N ASP A 312 13.31 22.94 21.02
CA ASP A 312 12.89 22.14 22.18
C ASP A 312 13.59 22.62 23.47
N GLY A 313 13.50 23.93 23.74
CA GLY A 313 14.10 24.59 24.87
C GLY A 313 13.25 24.38 26.10
N GLY A 314 13.51 23.31 26.84
CA GLY A 314 13.41 23.22 28.31
C GLY A 314 12.18 23.84 28.99
N GLY A 315 11.04 23.89 28.31
CA GLY A 315 9.80 24.47 28.85
C GLY A 315 9.27 23.62 29.99
N PRO A 316 8.46 24.20 30.90
CA PRO A 316 7.79 23.42 31.94
C PRO A 316 7.02 22.26 31.31
N ALA A 317 7.04 21.10 31.97
CA ALA A 317 6.39 19.89 31.48
C ALA A 317 4.95 20.18 31.05
N ASN A 318 4.61 19.83 29.80
CA ASN A 318 3.26 19.96 29.27
C ASN A 318 2.32 19.04 30.08
N PRO A 319 1.42 19.58 30.93
CA PRO A 319 0.66 18.75 31.83
C PRO A 319 -0.26 17.82 31.04
N VAL A 320 -0.38 16.58 31.50
CA VAL A 320 -1.19 15.53 30.89
C VAL A 320 -2.42 15.31 31.76
N PHE A 321 -3.57 15.17 31.12
CA PHE A 321 -4.87 15.04 31.78
C PHE A 321 -5.64 13.83 31.25
N ASP A 322 -6.54 13.34 32.10
CA ASP A 322 -7.49 12.28 31.76
C ASP A 322 -8.73 12.89 31.10
N VAL A 323 -8.88 12.67 29.78
CA VAL A 323 -10.02 13.16 28.99
C VAL A 323 -10.89 12.01 28.54
N PRO A 324 -12.22 12.08 28.71
CA PRO A 324 -13.13 11.11 28.11
C PRO A 324 -13.16 11.29 26.58
N VAL A 325 -12.79 10.27 25.80
CA VAL A 325 -12.80 10.28 24.33
C VAL A 325 -13.46 9.04 23.74
N PHE A 326 -13.93 9.14 22.50
CA PHE A 326 -14.42 7.97 21.77
C PHE A 326 -13.23 7.15 21.25
N ARG A 327 -12.84 6.10 21.98
CA ARG A 327 -11.82 5.14 21.51
C ARG A 327 -12.33 4.26 20.37
N THR A 328 -13.63 3.97 20.44
CA THR A 328 -14.43 3.31 19.40
C THR A 328 -15.57 4.27 19.06
N ASP A 329 -16.01 4.30 17.80
CA ASP A 329 -17.17 5.10 17.45
C ASP A 329 -18.41 4.61 18.23
N PRO A 330 -19.37 5.50 18.58
CA PRO A 330 -20.50 5.11 19.42
C PRO A 330 -21.33 3.95 18.89
N ALA A 331 -21.54 3.85 17.57
CA ALA A 331 -22.31 2.74 17.00
C ALA A 331 -21.61 1.39 17.26
N SER A 332 -20.28 1.36 17.14
CA SER A 332 -19.45 0.21 17.48
C SER A 332 -19.39 -0.12 18.98
N ASN A 333 -19.93 0.70 19.88
CA ASN A 333 -19.93 0.46 21.34
C ASN A 333 -21.34 0.18 21.92
N MET A 334 -22.41 0.38 21.14
CA MET A 334 -23.79 0.18 21.58
C MET A 334 -24.13 -1.30 21.76
N THR A 335 -24.97 -1.60 22.76
CA THR A 335 -25.50 -2.95 23.00
C THR A 335 -26.60 -3.27 22.00
N LEU A 336 -26.42 -4.34 21.23
CA LEU A 336 -27.32 -4.72 20.13
C LEU A 336 -28.64 -5.37 20.56
N GLN A 337 -28.85 -5.59 21.87
CA GLN A 337 -29.98 -6.38 22.40
C GLN A 337 -31.35 -5.65 22.35
N ASP A 338 -31.37 -4.32 22.23
CA ASP A 338 -32.59 -3.52 22.05
C ASP A 338 -32.35 -2.48 20.95
N PRO A 339 -32.46 -2.83 19.65
CA PRO A 339 -32.36 -1.84 18.60
C PRO A 339 -33.52 -0.84 18.77
N PRO A 340 -33.26 0.46 19.03
CA PRO A 340 -34.34 1.44 18.93
C PRO A 340 -34.95 1.34 17.53
N PRO A 341 -36.27 1.53 17.35
CA PRO A 341 -36.95 1.39 16.07
C PRO A 341 -36.17 2.15 14.99
N TYR A 342 -35.53 1.38 14.12
CA TYR A 342 -34.41 1.82 13.30
C TYR A 342 -34.93 2.67 12.14
N ASN A 343 -35.06 3.98 12.36
CA ASN A 343 -35.46 4.92 11.32
C ASN A 343 -34.19 5.45 10.64
N PHE A 344 -34.05 5.24 9.32
CA PHE A 344 -32.94 5.74 8.51
C PHE A 344 -32.70 7.25 8.62
N GLY A 345 -33.72 8.02 9.03
CA GLY A 345 -33.58 9.44 9.35
C GLY A 345 -33.00 9.78 10.73
N GLN A 346 -32.78 8.80 11.62
CA GLN A 346 -32.42 8.97 13.04
C GLN A 346 -31.04 8.38 13.45
N PHE A 347 -30.18 7.92 12.52
CA PHE A 347 -28.86 7.30 12.81
C PHE A 347 -27.80 8.18 13.49
N ARG A 348 -28.19 9.27 14.13
CA ARG A 348 -27.30 10.04 14.98
C ARG A 348 -27.80 9.90 16.41
N PRO A 349 -27.03 9.24 17.31
CA PRO A 349 -27.45 9.10 18.70
C PRO A 349 -27.91 10.45 19.25
N SER A 350 -29.17 10.51 19.64
CA SER A 350 -29.85 11.68 20.16
C SER A 350 -29.95 11.66 21.70
N GLY A 351 -29.12 10.85 22.36
CA GLY A 351 -29.05 10.73 23.82
C GLY A 351 -27.69 11.12 24.39
N ASP A 352 -27.50 10.86 25.69
CA ASP A 352 -26.21 11.00 26.34
C ASP A 352 -25.21 10.00 25.72
N LEU A 353 -24.05 10.50 25.33
CA LEU A 353 -22.96 9.74 24.71
C LEU A 353 -21.80 9.47 25.67
N ASN A 354 -21.93 9.90 26.93
CA ASN A 354 -20.87 9.81 27.93
C ASN A 354 -20.45 8.35 28.19
N ASP A 355 -21.41 7.42 28.24
CA ASP A 355 -21.16 5.99 28.49
C ASP A 355 -20.37 5.31 27.36
N ALA A 356 -20.39 5.89 26.16
CA ALA A 356 -19.64 5.37 25.03
C ALA A 356 -18.19 5.89 24.96
N ARG A 357 -17.79 6.80 25.86
CA ARG A 357 -16.43 7.36 25.92
C ARG A 357 -15.56 6.60 26.91
N ALA A 358 -14.27 6.54 26.62
CA ALA A 358 -13.25 5.97 27.48
C ALA A 358 -12.18 7.01 27.79
N THR A 359 -11.57 6.92 28.98
CA THR A 359 -10.51 7.85 29.39
C THR A 359 -9.25 7.68 28.53
N ALA A 360 -8.64 8.80 28.14
CA ALA A 360 -7.35 8.84 27.49
C ALA A 360 -6.49 9.98 28.04
N ASN A 361 -5.18 9.72 28.12
CA ASN A 361 -4.20 10.69 28.57
C ASN A 361 -3.91 11.66 27.42
N VAL A 362 -4.22 12.94 27.60
CA VAL A 362 -4.07 13.99 26.59
C VAL A 362 -3.29 15.17 27.17
N PRO A 363 -2.24 15.67 26.49
CA PRO A 363 -1.51 16.85 26.96
C PRO A 363 -2.37 18.12 26.85
N ASN A 364 -2.03 19.16 27.61
CA ASN A 364 -2.65 20.47 27.49
C ASN A 364 -2.46 21.06 26.09
N ILE A 365 -1.20 21.10 25.64
CA ILE A 365 -0.82 21.56 24.31
C ILE A 365 -0.83 20.35 23.38
N LEU A 366 -1.75 20.35 22.41
CA LEU A 366 -2.00 19.21 21.52
C LEU A 366 -1.00 19.13 20.38
N ARG A 367 0.24 18.73 20.70
CA ARG A 367 1.36 18.61 19.77
C ARG A 367 2.20 17.37 20.07
N THR A 368 2.72 16.75 19.01
CA THR A 368 3.87 15.84 19.02
C THR A 368 4.84 16.24 17.91
N PRO A 369 6.05 15.64 17.82
CA PRO A 369 6.92 15.84 16.66
C PRO A 369 6.28 15.44 15.33
N GLN A 370 5.30 14.53 15.35
CA GLN A 370 4.66 13.98 14.15
C GLN A 370 3.42 14.77 13.72
N PHE A 371 2.68 15.41 14.64
CA PHE A 371 1.47 16.15 14.31
C PHE A 371 1.10 17.23 15.32
N GLU A 372 0.32 18.20 14.88
CA GLU A 372 -0.20 19.30 15.68
C GLU A 372 -1.69 19.47 15.47
N ILE A 373 -2.45 19.61 16.56
CA ILE A 373 -3.86 20.04 16.45
C ILE A 373 -3.89 21.56 16.41
N ARG A 374 -4.45 22.12 15.34
CA ARG A 374 -4.51 23.57 15.09
C ARG A 374 -5.83 24.17 15.54
N THR A 375 -5.79 25.38 16.06
CA THR A 375 -6.98 26.21 16.31
C THR A 375 -7.71 26.48 15.00
N CYS A 376 -9.04 26.64 15.05
CA CYS A 376 -9.87 26.91 13.88
C CYS A 376 -10.66 28.24 14.03
N PRO A 377 -10.01 29.42 14.05
CA PRO A 377 -10.71 30.70 14.21
C PRO A 377 -11.71 30.95 13.08
N GLY A 378 -12.84 31.56 13.40
CA GLY A 378 -13.98 31.73 12.48
C GLY A 378 -14.86 30.50 12.29
N PHE A 379 -14.42 29.31 12.74
CA PHE A 379 -15.25 28.10 12.82
C PHE A 379 -15.53 27.67 14.26
N VAL A 380 -14.63 28.00 15.17
CA VAL A 380 -14.75 27.74 16.61
C VAL A 380 -14.61 29.05 17.37
N GLN A 381 -15.69 29.46 18.05
CA GLN A 381 -15.73 30.73 18.78
C GLN A 381 -14.66 30.82 19.88
N GLN A 382 -14.32 29.69 20.51
CA GLN A 382 -13.26 29.65 21.53
C GLN A 382 -11.86 29.90 20.97
N ASP A 383 -11.67 29.70 19.66
CA ASP A 383 -10.41 29.97 18.98
C ASP A 383 -10.32 31.42 18.48
N ASP A 384 -11.41 32.19 18.53
CA ASP A 384 -11.43 33.58 18.07
C ASP A 384 -10.58 34.49 18.98
N GLY A 385 -9.79 35.37 18.37
CA GLY A 385 -8.89 36.29 19.06
C GLY A 385 -7.49 35.71 19.37
N GLY A 386 -7.28 34.41 19.13
CA GLY A 386 -5.95 33.79 19.05
C GLY A 386 -5.30 33.97 17.68
N PRO A 387 -4.01 33.61 17.52
CA PRO A 387 -3.39 33.55 16.19
C PRO A 387 -4.17 32.57 15.30
N ALA A 388 -4.37 32.95 14.02
CA ALA A 388 -5.16 32.20 13.03
C ALA A 388 -4.71 30.74 12.82
N ASP A 389 -3.49 30.42 13.25
CA ASP A 389 -2.83 29.14 13.12
C ASP A 389 -2.09 28.80 14.43
N GLY A 390 -2.79 28.93 15.56
CA GLY A 390 -2.27 28.52 16.86
C GLY A 390 -2.33 27.00 17.06
N ILE A 391 -1.48 26.48 17.95
CA ILE A 391 -1.63 25.11 18.46
C ILE A 391 -2.77 25.11 19.47
N ARG A 392 -3.73 24.19 19.33
CA ARG A 392 -4.88 24.08 20.23
C ARG A 392 -4.41 23.69 21.63
N ARG A 393 -4.91 24.44 22.62
CA ARG A 393 -4.77 24.15 24.04
C ARG A 393 -6.12 23.72 24.59
N LEU A 394 -6.10 22.72 25.46
CA LEU A 394 -7.29 22.23 26.11
C LEU A 394 -7.57 23.03 27.39
N ASN A 395 -8.80 23.54 27.51
CA ASN A 395 -9.21 24.23 28.73
C ASN A 395 -9.70 23.20 29.75
N PHE A 396 -8.81 22.76 30.65
CA PHE A 396 -9.19 21.92 31.77
C PHE A 396 -9.77 22.74 32.91
N ASP A 397 -11.08 22.66 33.07
CA ASP A 397 -11.76 23.15 34.26
C ASP A 397 -12.36 21.96 35.03
N PRO A 398 -11.81 21.59 36.20
CA PRO A 398 -12.37 20.54 37.05
C PRO A 398 -13.82 20.80 37.47
N ALA A 399 -14.28 22.05 37.45
CA ALA A 399 -15.65 22.42 37.77
C ALA A 399 -16.63 22.21 36.60
N HIS A 400 -16.14 22.04 35.37
CA HIS A 400 -16.94 21.86 34.16
C HIS A 400 -16.53 20.60 33.39
N PRO A 401 -17.24 19.47 33.57
CA PRO A 401 -16.86 18.20 32.95
C PRO A 401 -16.93 18.28 31.41
N TYR A 402 -15.99 17.61 30.73
CA TYR A 402 -15.94 17.51 29.27
C TYR A 402 -17.24 16.89 28.73
N VAL A 403 -18.00 17.68 27.97
CA VAL A 403 -19.23 17.21 27.32
C VAL A 403 -18.88 16.58 25.97
N ALA A 404 -19.54 15.48 25.60
CA ALA A 404 -19.30 14.77 24.33
C ALA A 404 -19.44 15.66 23.08
N ARG A 405 -20.17 16.77 23.17
CA ARG A 405 -20.45 17.70 22.06
C ARG A 405 -19.70 19.03 22.20
N SER A 406 -18.48 19.06 22.73
CA SER A 406 -17.67 20.28 22.84
C SER A 406 -16.54 20.38 21.80
N ASP A 407 -16.00 21.59 21.63
CA ASP A 407 -14.80 21.83 20.82
C ASP A 407 -13.58 21.11 21.39
N ASP A 408 -13.38 21.20 22.71
CA ASP A 408 -12.31 20.51 23.42
C ASP A 408 -12.39 18.99 23.24
N GLN A 409 -13.59 18.42 23.24
CA GLN A 409 -13.82 17.01 22.97
C GLN A 409 -13.37 16.61 21.56
N SER A 410 -13.74 17.39 20.55
CA SER A 410 -13.33 17.13 19.17
C SER A 410 -11.82 17.28 18.96
N ALA A 411 -11.21 18.29 19.58
CA ALA A 411 -9.75 18.46 19.56
C ALA A 411 -9.02 17.30 20.24
N ALA A 412 -9.47 16.89 21.42
CA ALA A 412 -8.90 15.74 22.14
C ALA A 412 -9.07 14.43 21.36
N SER A 413 -10.23 14.22 20.71
CA SER A 413 -10.48 13.02 19.91
C SER A 413 -9.61 12.99 18.65
N ALA A 414 -9.42 14.13 17.96
CA ALA A 414 -8.48 14.26 16.85
C ALA A 414 -7.06 13.89 17.31
N PHE A 415 -6.61 14.43 18.44
CA PHE A 415 -5.30 14.14 19.01
C PHE A 415 -5.10 12.64 19.29
N VAL A 416 -6.06 12.00 19.97
CA VAL A 416 -5.98 10.58 20.32
C VAL A 416 -6.02 9.69 19.08
N ALA A 417 -6.85 10.02 18.09
CA ALA A 417 -6.91 9.27 16.84
C ALA A 417 -5.60 9.37 16.05
N CYS A 418 -5.02 10.57 15.92
CA CYS A 418 -3.74 10.79 15.25
C CYS A 418 -2.59 10.09 16.00
N ARG A 419 -2.52 10.25 17.32
CA ARG A 419 -1.53 9.55 18.15
C ARG A 419 -1.62 8.04 17.94
N SER A 420 -2.82 7.47 17.99
CA SER A 420 -3.01 6.03 17.82
C SER A 420 -2.50 5.50 16.46
N PHE A 421 -2.54 6.34 15.42
CA PHE A 421 -2.07 5.98 14.09
C PHE A 421 -0.54 6.03 14.00
N PHE A 422 0.09 7.10 14.50
CA PHE A 422 1.55 7.18 14.53
C PHE A 422 2.19 6.17 15.50
N ASP A 423 1.57 5.92 16.66
CA ASP A 423 1.99 4.86 17.59
C ASP A 423 1.90 3.48 16.92
N MET A 424 0.88 3.25 16.08
CA MET A 424 0.77 2.03 15.30
C MET A 424 1.95 1.88 14.33
N ILE A 425 2.28 2.91 13.54
CA ILE A 425 3.43 2.89 12.62
C ILE A 425 4.73 2.64 13.40
N ALA A 426 4.96 3.38 14.48
CA ALA A 426 6.14 3.22 15.32
C ALA A 426 6.23 1.81 15.92
N SER A 427 5.10 1.23 16.33
CA SER A 427 5.06 -0.14 16.85
C SER A 427 5.36 -1.19 15.78
N PHE A 428 5.21 -0.88 14.49
CA PHE A 428 5.72 -1.74 13.42
C PHE A 428 7.23 -1.72 13.32
N GLY A 429 7.93 -0.84 14.04
CA GLY A 429 9.36 -0.60 13.89
C GLY A 429 9.70 0.23 12.64
N ILE A 430 8.70 0.92 12.07
CA ILE A 430 8.89 1.82 10.93
C ILE A 430 9.09 3.23 11.48
N ASP A 431 10.14 3.91 11.03
CA ASP A 431 10.35 5.32 11.34
C ASP A 431 9.36 6.17 10.53
N VAL A 432 8.59 7.02 11.21
CA VAL A 432 7.63 7.91 10.54
C VAL A 432 8.35 8.85 9.56
N ALA A 433 9.57 9.29 9.90
CA ALA A 433 10.36 10.13 9.01
C ALA A 433 10.76 9.38 7.73
N SER A 434 10.90 8.04 7.77
CA SER A 434 11.17 7.26 6.57
C SER A 434 9.99 7.27 5.61
N ILE A 435 8.75 7.44 6.08
CA ILE A 435 7.55 7.55 5.21
C ILE A 435 7.39 8.98 4.67
N PHE A 436 7.63 9.99 5.50
CA PHE A 436 7.50 11.42 5.17
C PHE A 436 8.68 11.95 4.34
N THR A 437 8.89 11.35 3.16
CA THR A 437 9.96 11.75 2.23
C THR A 437 9.54 12.85 1.27
N ARG A 438 8.23 13.04 1.09
CA ARG A 438 7.63 14.06 0.20
C ARG A 438 6.90 15.15 0.96
N ALA A 439 6.68 15.00 2.24
CA ALA A 439 5.87 15.92 3.04
C ALA A 439 6.62 16.33 4.31
N LYS A 440 6.40 17.56 4.76
CA LYS A 440 6.95 18.05 6.02
C LYS A 440 6.14 17.52 7.20
N LEU A 441 6.86 17.11 8.24
CA LEU A 441 6.32 16.97 9.59
C LEU A 441 6.45 18.32 10.32
N PRO A 442 5.56 18.62 11.28
CA PRO A 442 4.44 17.80 11.75
C PRO A 442 3.21 17.91 10.83
N LEU A 443 2.38 16.85 10.74
CA LEU A 443 1.04 16.93 10.13
C LEU A 443 0.17 17.97 10.86
N LEU A 444 -0.44 18.91 10.14
CA LEU A 444 -1.28 19.95 10.74
C LEU A 444 -2.76 19.54 10.69
N VAL A 445 -3.39 19.34 11.84
CA VAL A 445 -4.76 18.82 11.94
C VAL A 445 -5.72 19.90 12.46
N HIS A 446 -6.61 20.36 11.60
CA HIS A 446 -7.65 21.34 11.90
C HIS A 446 -8.92 20.62 12.34
N TYR A 447 -9.07 20.43 13.66
CA TYR A 447 -10.06 19.54 14.27
C TYR A 447 -11.53 19.92 14.03
N ARG A 448 -11.79 21.18 13.65
CA ARG A 448 -13.15 21.70 13.40
C ARG A 448 -13.12 22.89 12.41
N SER A 449 -12.78 22.60 11.16
CA SER A 449 -12.69 23.59 10.08
C SER A 449 -13.88 23.50 9.12
N GLY A 450 -14.30 24.63 8.56
CA GLY A 450 -15.24 24.63 7.45
C GLY A 450 -14.53 24.30 6.16
N ILE A 451 -15.11 23.39 5.39
CA ILE A 451 -14.55 22.96 4.12
C ILE A 451 -15.15 23.81 3.01
N ARG A 452 -14.30 24.49 2.22
CA ARG A 452 -14.77 25.19 1.02
C ARG A 452 -15.35 24.13 0.07
N PRO A 453 -16.59 24.27 -0.42
CA PRO A 453 -17.11 23.39 -1.45
C PRO A 453 -16.13 23.37 -2.63
N GLY A 454 -15.80 22.19 -3.15
CA GLY A 454 -15.01 22.08 -4.36
C GLY A 454 -15.68 22.80 -5.54
N SER A 455 -14.95 23.01 -6.63
CA SER A 455 -15.48 23.65 -7.85
C SER A 455 -16.69 22.92 -8.48
N GLY A 456 -16.93 21.67 -8.08
CA GLY A 456 -18.15 20.94 -8.38
C GLY A 456 -19.33 21.45 -7.57
N LYS A 457 -20.27 22.14 -8.22
CA LYS A 457 -21.59 22.49 -7.66
C LYS A 457 -22.52 21.26 -7.52
N ASP A 458 -22.00 20.09 -7.14
CA ASP A 458 -22.75 18.83 -7.09
C ASP A 458 -23.54 18.65 -5.78
N GLY A 459 -23.41 19.59 -4.84
CA GLY A 459 -24.13 19.58 -3.57
C GLY A 459 -23.60 18.55 -2.55
N ARG A 460 -22.46 17.89 -2.82
CA ARG A 460 -21.85 16.98 -1.86
C ARG A 460 -21.10 17.77 -0.79
N THR A 461 -21.55 17.64 0.46
CA THR A 461 -20.87 18.23 1.62
C THR A 461 -19.60 17.42 1.89
N VAL A 462 -18.43 18.02 1.69
CA VAL A 462 -17.14 17.44 2.11
C VAL A 462 -17.05 17.55 3.63
N ASN A 463 -16.84 16.42 4.33
CA ASN A 463 -16.82 16.38 5.80
C ASN A 463 -15.41 16.29 6.40
N ALA A 464 -14.41 15.90 5.61
CA ALA A 464 -13.00 16.08 5.90
C ALA A 464 -12.22 16.14 4.58
N ARG A 465 -11.00 16.66 4.62
CA ARG A 465 -10.09 16.71 3.47
C ARG A 465 -8.63 16.75 3.92
N VAL A 466 -7.75 16.21 3.08
CA VAL A 466 -6.31 16.44 3.19
C VAL A 466 -5.87 17.35 2.05
N GLU A 467 -5.04 18.34 2.37
CA GLU A 467 -4.44 19.27 1.42
C GLU A 467 -2.92 19.30 1.63
N ILE A 468 -2.18 19.57 0.56
CA ILE A 468 -0.75 19.90 0.65
C ILE A 468 -0.62 21.39 0.36
N GLU A 469 -0.12 22.14 1.34
CA GLU A 469 0.20 23.56 1.18
C GLU A 469 1.70 23.70 0.85
N PRO A 470 2.06 24.31 -0.29
CA PRO A 470 3.45 24.65 -0.59
C PRO A 470 4.02 25.54 0.52
N VAL A 471 5.25 25.28 0.95
CA VAL A 471 5.91 26.15 1.92
C VAL A 471 6.54 27.34 1.18
N ASP A 472 6.04 28.55 1.45
CA ASP A 472 6.56 29.78 0.86
C ASP A 472 8.07 29.93 1.10
N GLY A 473 8.81 30.26 0.04
CA GLY A 473 10.25 30.54 0.09
C GLY A 473 11.18 29.33 -0.12
N GLU A 474 10.64 28.11 -0.23
CA GLU A 474 11.43 26.90 -0.50
C GLU A 474 10.87 26.09 -1.68
N LEU A 475 10.80 26.71 -2.87
CA LEU A 475 10.51 26.03 -4.15
C LEU A 475 11.60 25.02 -4.59
N SER A 476 12.45 24.57 -3.66
CA SER A 476 13.64 23.74 -3.97
C SER A 476 13.83 22.51 -3.09
N ASP A 477 12.84 22.18 -2.27
CA ASP A 477 12.83 20.97 -1.45
C ASP A 477 12.11 19.83 -2.24
N PRO A 478 12.61 18.58 -2.29
CA PRO A 478 11.83 17.42 -2.77
C PRO A 478 10.52 17.22 -1.98
N ILE A 479 10.38 17.91 -0.86
CA ILE A 479 9.15 18.01 -0.10
C ILE A 479 8.16 18.93 -0.84
N ILE A 480 7.05 18.34 -1.28
CA ILE A 480 5.98 19.02 -2.01
C ILE A 480 5.20 20.03 -1.13
N GLY A 481 5.35 19.95 0.18
CA GLY A 481 4.76 20.92 1.11
C GLY A 481 4.45 20.37 2.48
N GLN A 482 3.71 21.18 3.24
CA GLN A 482 3.15 20.84 4.53
C GLN A 482 1.80 20.14 4.30
N VAL A 483 1.59 18.99 4.94
CA VAL A 483 0.31 18.29 4.86
C VAL A 483 -0.64 18.81 5.93
N HIS A 484 -1.86 19.16 5.52
CA HIS A 484 -2.94 19.65 6.36
C HIS A 484 -4.12 18.68 6.29
N MET A 485 -4.66 18.30 7.44
CA MET A 485 -5.89 17.53 7.56
C MET A 485 -6.98 18.42 8.15
N TYR A 486 -8.05 18.64 7.41
CA TYR A 486 -9.19 19.46 7.81
C TYR A 486 -10.37 18.56 8.16
N LEU A 487 -10.82 18.61 9.41
CA LEU A 487 -11.95 17.83 9.92
C LEU A 487 -13.15 18.76 10.15
N ALA A 488 -14.30 18.46 9.54
CA ALA A 488 -15.51 19.26 9.68
C ALA A 488 -16.42 18.79 10.83
N LEU A 489 -17.62 19.36 10.87
CA LEU A 489 -18.69 18.97 11.77
C LEU A 489 -19.43 17.74 11.24
N ALA A 490 -19.63 16.72 12.07
CA ALA A 490 -20.40 15.53 11.69
C ALA A 490 -21.91 15.79 11.66
N ASN A 491 -22.40 16.89 12.26
CA ASN A 491 -23.81 17.25 12.30
C ASN A 491 -24.02 18.73 11.96
N LEU A 492 -24.87 19.05 10.99
CA LEU A 492 -25.32 20.42 10.72
C LEU A 492 -26.81 20.61 11.08
N ASN A 493 -27.46 19.58 11.64
CA ASN A 493 -28.88 19.65 11.97
C ASN A 493 -29.10 20.61 13.13
N LYS A 494 -29.80 21.70 12.85
CA LYS A 494 -30.27 22.73 13.80
C LYS A 494 -31.18 22.23 14.93
N TRP A 495 -31.57 20.95 14.90
CA TRP A 495 -32.64 20.36 15.72
C TRP A 495 -32.17 19.69 17.02
N HIS A 496 -30.88 19.38 17.18
CA HIS A 496 -30.33 18.86 18.45
C HIS A 496 -29.94 20.02 19.37
N ARG A 497 -30.94 20.75 19.85
CA ARG A 497 -30.80 21.69 20.97
C ARG A 497 -31.43 21.03 22.18
N ASP A 498 -30.73 21.01 23.32
CA ASP A 498 -31.37 20.62 24.58
C ASP A 498 -32.56 21.55 24.83
N VAL A 499 -33.77 20.99 24.82
CA VAL A 499 -34.98 21.70 25.23
C VAL A 499 -35.01 21.63 26.75
N PRO A 500 -34.93 22.76 27.47
CA PRO A 500 -34.98 22.72 28.93
C PRO A 500 -36.33 22.13 29.40
N PRO A 501 -36.40 21.55 30.61
CA PRO A 501 -37.60 20.86 31.12
C PRO A 501 -38.88 21.71 31.14
N ASN A 502 -38.73 23.03 31.06
CA ASN A 502 -39.80 24.03 31.03
C ASN A 502 -40.21 24.47 29.61
N GLY A 503 -39.75 23.77 28.55
CA GLY A 503 -40.26 23.91 27.17
C GLY A 503 -39.95 25.25 26.49
N THR A 504 -39.15 26.12 27.10
CA THR A 504 -38.79 27.41 26.49
C THR A 504 -37.66 27.21 25.48
N PHE A 505 -37.93 27.52 24.22
CA PHE A 505 -36.96 27.58 23.12
C PHE A 505 -35.98 28.75 23.35
N ALA A 506 -35.15 28.70 24.39
CA ALA A 506 -33.98 29.55 24.44
C ALA A 506 -33.06 29.10 23.28
N PRO A 507 -32.66 29.99 22.35
CA PRO A 507 -31.76 29.64 21.26
C PRO A 507 -30.36 29.38 21.83
N ARG A 508 -30.11 28.14 22.29
CA ARG A 508 -28.75 27.67 22.51
C ARG A 508 -28.07 27.39 21.16
N PRO A 509 -26.77 27.71 21.00
CA PRO A 509 -26.02 27.30 19.84
C PRO A 509 -26.12 25.78 19.68
N ALA A 510 -26.35 25.29 18.47
CA ALA A 510 -26.21 23.87 18.22
C ALA A 510 -24.76 23.48 18.55
N GLN A 511 -24.59 22.42 19.34
CA GLN A 511 -23.28 21.83 19.63
C GLN A 511 -23.17 20.53 18.82
N PRO A 512 -22.87 20.62 17.52
CA PRO A 512 -22.73 19.44 16.70
C PRO A 512 -21.49 18.66 17.10
N LEU A 513 -21.62 17.35 17.01
CA LEU A 513 -20.50 16.45 17.24
C LEU A 513 -19.50 16.61 16.09
N GLY A 514 -18.23 16.87 16.38
CA GLY A 514 -17.20 16.97 15.35
C GLY A 514 -16.86 15.60 14.77
N ILE A 515 -16.46 15.54 13.50
CA ILE A 515 -16.13 14.28 12.82
C ILE A 515 -14.87 13.62 13.37
N ALA A 516 -14.02 14.40 14.03
CA ALA A 516 -12.87 13.93 14.82
C ALA A 516 -13.26 12.92 15.92
N ASN A 517 -14.52 12.87 16.33
CA ASN A 517 -15.03 11.84 17.25
C ASN A 517 -15.21 10.47 16.58
N SER A 518 -15.11 10.38 15.26
CA SER A 518 -15.08 9.13 14.50
C SER A 518 -13.64 8.79 14.17
N ARG A 519 -13.07 7.83 14.91
CA ARG A 519 -11.71 7.34 14.65
C ARG A 519 -11.56 6.76 13.24
N ARG A 520 -12.61 6.09 12.74
CA ARG A 520 -12.72 5.61 11.35
C ARG A 520 -12.49 6.74 10.34
N TRP A 521 -13.07 7.92 10.58
CA TRP A 521 -12.89 9.05 9.67
C TRP A 521 -11.48 9.60 9.68
N VAL A 522 -10.91 9.80 10.86
CA VAL A 522 -9.51 10.26 10.97
C VAL A 522 -8.58 9.28 10.28
N HIS A 523 -8.80 7.98 10.42
CA HIS A 523 -7.98 6.95 9.76
C HIS A 523 -8.18 6.88 8.25
N HIS A 524 -9.37 7.19 7.76
CA HIS A 524 -9.59 7.38 6.33
C HIS A 524 -8.71 8.51 5.79
N GLU A 525 -8.72 9.68 6.44
CA GLU A 525 -7.86 10.81 6.04
C GLU A 525 -6.36 10.48 6.20
N MET A 526 -5.99 9.66 7.19
CA MET A 526 -4.60 9.17 7.31
C MET A 526 -4.15 8.33 6.11
N GLY A 527 -5.09 7.69 5.39
CA GLY A 527 -4.79 7.04 4.11
C GLY A 527 -4.28 8.05 3.07
N HIS A 528 -4.90 9.22 2.97
CA HIS A 528 -4.42 10.30 2.13
C HIS A 528 -3.09 10.88 2.62
N VAL A 529 -2.90 11.01 3.95
CA VAL A 529 -1.64 11.48 4.53
C VAL A 529 -0.48 10.54 4.16
N LEU A 530 -0.67 9.21 4.24
CA LEU A 530 0.37 8.24 3.85
C LEU A 530 0.78 8.38 2.38
N ILE A 531 -0.20 8.50 1.49
CA ILE A 531 0.04 8.65 0.05
C ILE A 531 0.75 9.99 -0.22
N ALA A 532 0.31 11.07 0.43
CA ALA A 532 0.94 12.38 0.31
C ALA A 532 2.39 12.35 0.79
N ALA A 533 2.63 11.72 1.94
CA ALA A 533 3.94 11.61 2.56
C ALA A 533 4.93 10.77 1.75
N ALA A 534 4.48 9.64 1.20
CA ALA A 534 5.34 8.72 0.47
C ALA A 534 5.49 9.07 -1.02
N LEU A 535 4.40 9.51 -1.66
CA LEU A 535 4.30 9.63 -3.13
C LEU A 535 4.22 11.08 -3.61
N GLY A 536 3.88 12.02 -2.73
CA GLY A 536 3.65 13.40 -3.12
C GLY A 536 2.31 13.61 -3.86
N GLU A 537 1.37 12.69 -3.66
CA GLU A 537 0.04 12.75 -4.26
C GLU A 537 -1.02 12.49 -3.18
N LEU A 538 -2.23 13.04 -3.35
CA LEU A 538 -3.32 12.78 -2.39
C LEU A 538 -4.01 11.45 -2.66
N GLU A 539 -3.86 10.87 -3.86
CA GLU A 539 -4.60 9.69 -4.29
C GLU A 539 -3.71 8.69 -5.03
N PHE A 540 -4.11 7.42 -5.07
CA PHE A 540 -3.47 6.46 -5.97
C PHE A 540 -3.83 6.74 -7.42
N ARG A 541 -3.10 6.14 -8.37
CA ARG A 541 -3.47 6.30 -9.78
C ARG A 541 -4.66 5.45 -10.22
N PHE A 542 -5.01 4.42 -9.45
CA PHE A 542 -6.10 3.47 -9.72
C PHE A 542 -7.28 3.53 -8.72
N ALA A 543 -7.13 4.23 -7.59
CA ALA A 543 -8.14 4.35 -6.53
C ALA A 543 -8.01 5.68 -5.77
N HIS A 544 -9.06 6.10 -5.06
CA HIS A 544 -9.05 7.35 -4.28
C HIS A 544 -8.00 7.31 -3.17
N SER A 545 -8.06 6.33 -2.27
CA SER A 545 -6.98 6.02 -1.31
C SER A 545 -7.19 4.62 -0.73
N ALA A 546 -6.36 4.22 0.25
CA ALA A 546 -6.62 3.06 1.11
C ALA A 546 -7.39 3.43 2.40
N GLY A 547 -7.91 4.64 2.50
CA GLY A 547 -8.48 5.20 3.72
C GLY A 547 -9.64 4.36 4.28
N ASP A 548 -10.58 3.95 3.43
CA ASP A 548 -11.69 3.10 3.85
C ASP A 548 -11.24 1.76 4.42
N ALA A 549 -10.20 1.15 3.85
CA ALA A 549 -9.64 -0.10 4.34
C ALA A 549 -9.01 0.08 5.72
N LEU A 550 -8.20 1.13 5.89
CA LEU A 550 -7.56 1.45 7.18
C LEU A 550 -8.61 1.68 8.27
N ALA A 551 -9.65 2.45 7.95
CA ALA A 551 -10.76 2.73 8.85
C ALA A 551 -11.52 1.46 9.26
N ALA A 552 -11.82 0.59 8.29
CA ALA A 552 -12.55 -0.66 8.52
C ALA A 552 -11.72 -1.65 9.36
N ILE A 553 -10.49 -1.95 8.91
CA ILE A 553 -9.62 -2.98 9.52
C ILE A 553 -9.20 -2.57 10.94
N MET A 554 -8.91 -1.29 11.19
CA MET A 554 -8.48 -0.86 12.53
C MET A 554 -9.62 -0.90 13.55
N ALA A 555 -10.87 -0.71 13.11
CA ALA A 555 -12.02 -0.67 13.99
C ALA A 555 -12.70 -2.04 14.19
N ASP A 556 -12.57 -2.96 13.22
CA ASP A 556 -13.24 -4.28 13.25
C ASP A 556 -12.96 -5.12 14.51
N PRO A 557 -11.71 -5.28 14.99
CA PRO A 557 -11.42 -6.27 16.04
C PRO A 557 -12.18 -6.07 17.36
N THR A 558 -12.60 -4.85 17.66
CA THR A 558 -13.30 -4.48 18.90
C THR A 558 -14.68 -3.88 18.66
N SER A 559 -15.17 -3.90 17.41
CA SER A 559 -16.47 -3.32 17.11
C SER A 559 -17.59 -4.29 17.48
N ARG A 560 -18.52 -3.84 18.32
CA ARG A 560 -19.70 -4.61 18.71
C ARG A 560 -20.71 -4.79 17.59
N VAL A 561 -20.61 -3.97 16.54
CA VAL A 561 -21.38 -4.15 15.29
C VAL A 561 -21.11 -5.53 14.67
N ASN A 562 -19.98 -6.16 15.03
CA ASN A 562 -19.60 -7.48 14.55
C ASN A 562 -20.16 -8.62 15.40
N GLU A 563 -20.72 -8.31 16.58
CA GLU A 563 -21.45 -9.24 17.46
C GLU A 563 -22.93 -9.38 17.05
N ALA A 564 -23.33 -8.68 15.98
CA ALA A 564 -24.66 -8.73 15.44
C ALA A 564 -25.06 -10.15 15.05
N ASP A 565 -26.29 -10.53 15.44
CA ASP A 565 -26.97 -11.71 14.92
C ASP A 565 -26.88 -11.70 13.38
N PRO A 566 -26.30 -12.74 12.74
CA PRO A 566 -26.20 -12.83 11.28
C PRO A 566 -27.56 -12.84 10.58
N HIS A 567 -28.66 -13.09 11.31
CA HIS A 567 -30.04 -12.98 10.83
C HIS A 567 -30.77 -11.74 11.34
N GLY A 568 -30.12 -10.94 12.19
CA GLY A 568 -30.66 -9.73 12.79
C GLY A 568 -30.53 -8.50 11.88
N PRO A 569 -31.16 -7.37 12.25
CA PRO A 569 -31.14 -6.13 11.47
C PRO A 569 -29.73 -5.51 11.32
N TRP A 570 -28.76 -6.01 12.09
CA TRP A 570 -27.38 -5.52 12.14
C TRP A 570 -26.39 -6.36 11.32
N ALA A 571 -26.82 -7.49 10.73
CA ALA A 571 -25.94 -8.47 10.09
C ALA A 571 -24.99 -7.87 9.02
N THR A 572 -25.41 -6.79 8.35
CA THR A 572 -24.65 -6.15 7.26
C THR A 572 -23.82 -4.94 7.70
N PHE A 573 -23.88 -4.55 8.97
CA PHE A 573 -23.24 -3.32 9.46
C PHE A 573 -21.75 -3.46 9.68
N ARG A 574 -21.26 -4.68 9.94
CA ARG A 574 -19.82 -4.98 9.99
C ARG A 574 -19.10 -4.48 8.74
N PHE A 575 -19.79 -4.56 7.61
CA PHE A 575 -19.26 -4.21 6.29
C PHE A 575 -19.45 -2.74 5.90
N GLN A 576 -19.97 -1.90 6.79
CA GLN A 576 -20.05 -0.46 6.57
C GLN A 576 -18.80 0.23 7.12
N THR A 577 -18.16 1.06 6.31
CA THR A 577 -16.93 1.75 6.73
C THR A 577 -17.22 2.80 7.81
N PHE A 578 -18.33 3.52 7.68
CA PHE A 578 -18.76 4.59 8.60
C PHE A 578 -20.18 4.32 9.12
N PRO A 579 -20.38 3.31 9.99
CA PRO A 579 -21.72 2.92 10.46
C PRO A 579 -22.42 4.03 11.28
N TRP A 580 -21.70 5.10 11.61
CA TRP A 580 -22.14 6.20 12.44
C TRP A 580 -22.44 7.51 11.69
N VAL A 581 -22.08 7.59 10.41
CA VAL A 581 -22.34 8.76 9.55
C VAL A 581 -23.10 8.26 8.32
N PHE A 582 -24.09 9.00 7.84
CA PHE A 582 -24.91 8.60 6.69
C PHE A 582 -24.09 8.64 5.38
N LEU A 583 -23.22 7.65 5.20
CA LEU A 583 -22.46 7.36 4.01
C LEU A 583 -22.50 5.85 3.76
N THR A 584 -23.02 5.45 2.61
CA THR A 584 -23.20 4.05 2.21
C THR A 584 -21.91 3.42 1.67
N ARG A 585 -20.76 3.70 2.28
CA ARG A 585 -19.46 3.13 1.90
C ARG A 585 -19.31 1.74 2.52
N ARG A 586 -18.96 0.75 1.68
CA ARG A 586 -18.91 -0.66 2.06
C ARG A 586 -17.61 -1.34 1.67
N HIS A 587 -17.29 -2.41 2.39
CA HIS A 587 -16.10 -3.24 2.20
C HIS A 587 -16.42 -4.74 2.07
N ASP A 588 -17.58 -5.06 1.50
CA ASP A 588 -18.08 -6.39 1.12
C ASP A 588 -18.69 -6.39 -0.29
N ARG A 589 -18.16 -5.56 -1.20
CA ARG A 589 -18.74 -5.39 -2.53
C ARG A 589 -18.56 -6.63 -3.41
N SER A 590 -19.66 -7.13 -3.98
CA SER A 590 -19.67 -8.32 -4.83
C SER A 590 -19.15 -8.05 -6.24
N VAL A 591 -18.27 -8.93 -6.72
CA VAL A 591 -17.78 -8.92 -8.11
C VAL A 591 -18.90 -9.15 -9.13
N LEU A 592 -19.93 -9.92 -8.77
CA LEU A 592 -21.09 -10.22 -9.63
C LEU A 592 -21.92 -8.96 -9.93
N ALA A 593 -21.95 -8.01 -8.99
CA ALA A 593 -22.58 -6.71 -9.17
C ALA A 593 -21.67 -5.69 -9.88
N GLY A 594 -20.53 -6.13 -10.43
CA GLY A 594 -19.61 -5.29 -11.18
C GLY A 594 -18.53 -4.60 -10.36
N TRP A 595 -18.47 -4.83 -9.05
CA TRP A 595 -17.44 -4.28 -8.15
C TRP A 595 -16.11 -5.06 -8.22
N SER A 596 -15.72 -5.48 -9.41
CA SER A 596 -14.44 -6.14 -9.67
C SER A 596 -13.42 -5.12 -10.18
N TRP A 597 -12.12 -5.36 -9.95
CA TRP A 597 -11.03 -4.58 -10.55
C TRP A 597 -11.08 -4.56 -12.09
N SER A 598 -11.67 -5.58 -12.69
CA SER A 598 -11.91 -5.67 -14.14
C SER A 598 -13.40 -5.58 -14.46
N GLY A 599 -14.24 -5.22 -13.48
CA GLY A 599 -15.69 -5.22 -13.56
C GLY A 599 -16.25 -3.92 -14.14
N SER A 600 -17.52 -3.98 -14.52
CA SER A 600 -18.24 -2.87 -15.16
C SER A 600 -18.15 -1.52 -14.43
N ILE A 601 -18.00 -1.50 -13.10
CA ILE A 601 -17.89 -0.26 -12.31
C ILE A 601 -16.49 0.37 -12.38
N HIS A 602 -15.43 -0.43 -12.51
CA HIS A 602 -14.05 0.06 -12.56
C HIS A 602 -13.54 0.26 -13.99
N MET A 603 -14.17 -0.36 -14.98
CA MET A 603 -13.70 -0.32 -16.37
C MET A 603 -13.58 1.09 -16.96
N ASP A 604 -14.43 2.04 -16.56
CA ASP A 604 -14.28 3.44 -17.00
C ASP A 604 -12.95 4.03 -16.48
N VAL A 605 -12.61 3.75 -15.22
CA VAL A 605 -11.31 4.13 -14.66
C VAL A 605 -10.19 3.43 -15.38
N LEU A 606 -10.31 2.17 -15.81
CA LEU A 606 -9.26 1.49 -16.58
C LEU A 606 -9.09 1.99 -18.02
N ARG A 607 -10.17 2.48 -18.64
CA ARG A 607 -10.15 2.96 -20.04
C ARG A 607 -9.83 4.44 -20.18
N THR A 608 -9.94 5.20 -19.09
CA THR A 608 -9.66 6.64 -19.11
C THR A 608 -8.16 6.91 -19.35
N PRO A 609 -7.81 7.86 -20.24
CA PRO A 609 -6.45 8.38 -20.38
C PRO A 609 -5.82 8.83 -19.04
N GLU A 610 -4.51 8.66 -18.87
CA GLU A 610 -3.87 8.90 -17.58
C GLU A 610 -3.93 10.37 -17.11
N ASN A 611 -3.95 11.32 -18.03
CA ASN A 611 -4.07 12.75 -17.74
C ASN A 611 -5.46 13.13 -17.21
N GLU A 612 -6.50 12.38 -17.58
CA GLU A 612 -7.90 12.62 -17.17
C GLU A 612 -8.28 11.87 -15.88
N LEU A 613 -7.52 10.83 -15.54
CA LEU A 613 -7.72 10.00 -14.35
C LEU A 613 -7.88 10.79 -13.05
N ARG A 614 -7.19 11.92 -12.88
CA ARG A 614 -7.22 12.73 -11.66
C ARG A 614 -8.61 13.25 -11.29
N ARG A 615 -9.57 13.25 -12.22
CA ARG A 615 -10.95 13.72 -11.98
C ARG A 615 -11.99 12.60 -11.87
N LEU A 616 -11.62 11.36 -12.24
CA LEU A 616 -12.55 10.23 -12.33
C LEU A 616 -12.34 9.18 -11.23
N LYS A 617 -11.19 9.24 -10.54
CA LYS A 617 -10.97 8.45 -9.34
C LYS A 617 -11.88 8.93 -8.23
N GLY A 618 -12.81 8.05 -7.85
CA GLY A 618 -13.78 8.33 -6.82
C GLY A 618 -13.94 7.17 -5.85
N TYR A 619 -14.90 7.34 -4.94
CA TYR A 619 -15.23 6.37 -3.89
C TYR A 619 -15.66 4.99 -4.39
N HIS A 620 -15.89 4.79 -5.69
CA HIS A 620 -16.16 3.46 -6.24
C HIS A 620 -14.91 2.57 -6.23
N SER A 621 -13.81 3.04 -6.82
CA SER A 621 -12.53 2.30 -6.84
C SER A 621 -11.98 2.09 -5.43
N GLU A 622 -12.19 3.05 -4.53
CA GLU A 622 -11.80 2.87 -3.12
C GLU A 622 -12.61 1.78 -2.42
N GLN A 623 -13.91 1.64 -2.69
CA GLN A 623 -14.69 0.53 -2.10
C GLN A 623 -14.27 -0.83 -2.66
N ILE A 624 -13.83 -0.91 -3.92
CA ILE A 624 -13.22 -2.12 -4.48
C ILE A 624 -11.91 -2.44 -3.74
N LEU A 625 -11.05 -1.44 -3.52
CA LEU A 625 -9.82 -1.60 -2.75
C LEU A 625 -10.09 -1.97 -1.28
N SER A 626 -11.06 -1.31 -0.65
CA SER A 626 -11.45 -1.57 0.72
C SER A 626 -12.01 -2.98 0.88
N THR A 627 -12.81 -3.45 -0.07
CA THR A 627 -13.28 -4.84 -0.08
C THR A 627 -12.10 -5.79 -0.24
N THR A 628 -11.20 -5.55 -1.19
CA THR A 628 -9.98 -6.37 -1.40
C THR A 628 -9.14 -6.50 -0.12
N LEU A 629 -8.83 -5.38 0.54
CA LEU A 629 -8.00 -5.37 1.74
C LEU A 629 -8.72 -5.91 2.97
N PHE A 630 -10.04 -5.72 3.06
CA PHE A 630 -10.84 -6.32 4.14
C PHE A 630 -10.96 -7.84 3.95
N ARG A 631 -11.06 -8.33 2.71
CA ARG A 631 -10.98 -9.77 2.39
C ARG A 631 -9.66 -10.37 2.84
N LEU A 632 -8.53 -9.69 2.62
CA LEU A 632 -7.23 -10.08 3.17
C LEU A 632 -7.26 -10.15 4.69
N TYR A 633 -7.73 -9.10 5.36
CA TYR A 633 -7.86 -9.07 6.82
C TYR A 633 -8.67 -10.27 7.36
N ARG A 634 -9.80 -10.59 6.72
CA ARG A 634 -10.65 -11.72 7.11
C ARG A 634 -9.94 -13.06 6.99
N VAL A 635 -9.28 -13.32 5.86
CA VAL A 635 -8.63 -14.63 5.60
C VAL A 635 -7.43 -14.90 6.50
N ILE A 636 -6.68 -13.87 6.91
CA ILE A 636 -5.54 -14.01 7.83
C ILE A 636 -5.95 -14.07 9.32
N GLY A 637 -7.25 -14.10 9.62
CA GLY A 637 -7.78 -14.31 10.97
C GLY A 637 -8.77 -13.27 11.48
N GLY A 638 -9.14 -12.28 10.66
CA GLY A 638 -10.15 -11.28 11.00
C GLY A 638 -11.56 -11.86 11.25
N ASP A 639 -11.82 -13.09 10.80
CA ASP A 639 -13.08 -13.82 11.06
C ASP A 639 -12.99 -14.83 12.22
N THR A 640 -11.88 -14.83 12.98
CA THR A 640 -11.70 -15.84 14.03
C THR A 640 -12.69 -15.66 15.18
N THR A 641 -13.18 -16.79 15.68
CA THR A 641 -14.17 -16.91 16.76
C THR A 641 -13.63 -17.81 17.86
N ILE A 642 -14.12 -17.62 19.08
CA ILE A 642 -13.87 -18.51 20.21
C ILE A 642 -14.77 -19.74 20.02
N GLY A 643 -14.20 -20.94 20.07
CA GLY A 643 -14.98 -22.19 20.03
C GLY A 643 -15.50 -22.63 18.65
N GLY A 644 -15.15 -21.92 17.57
CA GLY A 644 -15.36 -22.39 16.21
C GLY A 644 -16.62 -21.87 15.49
N THR A 645 -17.12 -22.67 14.55
CA THR A 645 -18.32 -22.34 13.74
C THR A 645 -19.56 -22.34 14.65
N PRO A 646 -20.48 -21.37 14.52
CA PRO A 646 -21.70 -21.32 15.33
C PRO A 646 -22.43 -22.67 15.41
N ILE A 647 -22.82 -23.09 16.62
CA ILE A 647 -23.69 -24.25 16.83
C ILE A 647 -25.13 -23.74 16.95
N GLY A 648 -25.92 -23.92 15.89
CA GLY A 648 -27.31 -23.44 15.84
C GLY A 648 -27.41 -21.91 15.66
N ASP A 649 -28.40 -21.28 16.29
CA ASP A 649 -28.70 -19.84 16.15
C ASP A 649 -27.85 -18.94 17.06
N THR A 650 -26.92 -19.48 17.86
CA THR A 650 -26.07 -18.67 18.75
C THR A 650 -24.82 -18.21 18.00
N PRO A 651 -24.60 -16.90 17.80
CA PRO A 651 -23.37 -16.41 17.20
C PRO A 651 -22.16 -16.84 18.03
N ALA A 652 -21.09 -17.31 17.38
CA ALA A 652 -19.84 -17.60 18.07
C ALA A 652 -19.16 -16.28 18.48
N ASP A 653 -18.66 -16.22 19.71
CA ASP A 653 -18.00 -15.02 20.23
C ASP A 653 -16.76 -14.67 19.41
N PRO A 654 -16.51 -13.40 19.09
CA PRO A 654 -15.31 -13.00 18.35
C PRO A 654 -14.03 -13.22 19.16
N ASP A 655 -13.00 -13.82 18.56
CA ASP A 655 -11.64 -13.89 19.15
C ASP A 655 -10.94 -12.54 18.93
N VAL A 656 -11.21 -11.59 19.82
CA VAL A 656 -10.72 -10.19 19.73
C VAL A 656 -9.20 -10.12 19.59
N ASP A 657 -8.45 -10.98 20.29
CA ASP A 657 -6.99 -10.93 20.25
C ASP A 657 -6.45 -11.44 18.92
N ARG A 658 -6.96 -12.56 18.37
CA ARG A 658 -6.57 -13.00 17.02
C ARG A 658 -6.99 -11.99 15.95
N ARG A 659 -8.17 -11.39 16.07
CA ARG A 659 -8.61 -10.32 15.15
C ARG A 659 -7.70 -9.09 15.23
N ARG A 660 -7.20 -8.72 16.41
CA ARG A 660 -6.19 -7.64 16.56
C ARG A 660 -4.86 -8.01 15.91
N LYS A 661 -4.40 -9.26 16.07
CA LYS A 661 -3.19 -9.76 15.37
C LYS A 661 -3.37 -9.64 13.84
N ALA A 662 -4.48 -10.13 13.30
CA ALA A 662 -4.80 -10.06 11.88
C ALA A 662 -4.88 -8.60 11.36
N ALA A 663 -5.56 -7.71 12.09
CA ALA A 663 -5.66 -6.29 11.72
C ALA A 663 -4.27 -5.64 11.67
N ARG A 664 -3.44 -5.94 12.67
CA ARG A 664 -2.08 -5.43 12.76
C ARG A 664 -1.20 -5.87 11.58
N VAL A 665 -1.31 -7.12 11.15
CA VAL A 665 -0.61 -7.63 9.96
C VAL A 665 -1.10 -6.94 8.70
N ALA A 666 -2.41 -6.88 8.46
CA ALA A 666 -2.96 -6.21 7.27
C ALA A 666 -2.54 -4.73 7.20
N LEU A 667 -2.61 -4.01 8.32
CA LEU A 667 -2.20 -2.60 8.41
C LEU A 667 -0.70 -2.43 8.16
N TYR A 668 0.15 -3.33 8.67
CA TYR A 668 1.59 -3.33 8.37
C TYR A 668 1.83 -3.48 6.87
N LEU A 669 1.21 -4.47 6.23
CA LEU A 669 1.38 -4.74 4.80
C LEU A 669 0.96 -3.54 3.94
N ILE A 670 -0.17 -2.88 4.28
CA ILE A 670 -0.65 -1.69 3.57
C ILE A 670 0.35 -0.52 3.72
N VAL A 671 0.75 -0.20 4.95
CA VAL A 671 1.66 0.92 5.23
C VAL A 671 3.02 0.68 4.57
N ARG A 672 3.56 -0.54 4.71
CA ARG A 672 4.87 -0.90 4.18
C ARG A 672 4.87 -0.95 2.64
N ALA A 673 3.78 -1.41 2.02
CA ALA A 673 3.64 -1.37 0.57
C ALA A 673 3.66 0.08 0.05
N ILE A 674 2.89 0.99 0.68
CA ILE A 674 2.84 2.41 0.32
C ILE A 674 4.23 3.05 0.45
N ASP A 675 4.93 2.79 1.56
CA ASP A 675 6.28 3.28 1.80
C ASP A 675 7.29 2.78 0.75
N SER A 676 7.06 1.60 0.18
CA SER A 676 7.97 0.99 -0.80
C SER A 676 7.87 1.49 -2.23
N PHE A 677 6.88 2.34 -2.52
CA PHE A 677 6.74 2.94 -3.84
C PHE A 677 7.77 4.07 -4.01
N GLY A 678 8.69 3.89 -4.97
CA GLY A 678 9.55 4.97 -5.45
C GLY A 678 8.88 5.87 -6.49
N LEU A 679 7.78 5.39 -7.09
CA LEU A 679 6.93 6.04 -8.07
C LEU A 679 5.48 5.76 -7.72
N SER A 680 4.57 6.70 -7.99
CA SER A 680 3.13 6.49 -7.77
C SER A 680 2.65 5.29 -8.60
N PRO A 681 2.07 4.25 -7.97
CA PRO A 681 1.64 3.06 -8.70
C PRO A 681 0.52 3.43 -9.67
N LEU A 682 0.66 3.04 -10.93
CA LEU A 682 -0.31 3.27 -11.99
C LEU A 682 -1.50 2.31 -11.88
N ARG A 683 -1.26 1.13 -11.30
CA ARG A 683 -2.18 0.01 -11.30
C ARG A 683 -2.21 -0.68 -9.94
N VAL A 684 -3.28 -1.46 -9.70
CA VAL A 684 -3.49 -2.16 -8.44
C VAL A 684 -2.62 -3.40 -8.27
N ASP A 685 -2.24 -4.06 -9.36
CA ASP A 685 -1.29 -5.20 -9.37
C ASP A 685 0.09 -4.79 -8.82
N GLU A 686 0.48 -3.52 -8.97
CA GLU A 686 1.68 -2.97 -8.31
C GLU A 686 1.54 -2.89 -6.78
N LEU A 687 0.34 -2.61 -6.26
CA LEU A 687 0.06 -2.63 -4.81
C LEU A 687 0.06 -4.05 -4.27
N GLU A 688 -0.54 -5.00 -4.97
CA GLU A 688 -0.45 -6.42 -4.64
C GLU A 688 1.02 -6.87 -4.56
N SER A 689 1.82 -6.56 -5.58
CA SER A 689 3.26 -6.87 -5.59
C SER A 689 3.99 -6.23 -4.41
N ALA A 690 3.74 -4.95 -4.11
CA ALA A 690 4.38 -4.25 -3.01
C ALA A 690 3.98 -4.82 -1.64
N MET A 691 2.76 -5.32 -1.48
CA MET A 691 2.32 -6.02 -0.27
C MET A 691 2.99 -7.40 -0.14
N ILE A 692 3.17 -8.13 -1.25
CA ILE A 692 3.94 -9.38 -1.27
C ILE A 692 5.40 -9.12 -0.87
N ASP A 693 6.02 -8.08 -1.43
CA ASP A 693 7.38 -7.67 -1.06
C ASP A 693 7.48 -7.30 0.43
N ALA A 694 6.46 -6.63 0.98
CA ALA A 694 6.40 -6.28 2.41
C ALA A 694 6.30 -7.52 3.31
N ASP A 695 5.51 -8.53 2.93
CA ASP A 695 5.43 -9.80 3.66
C ASP A 695 6.75 -10.55 3.60
N VAL A 696 7.28 -10.79 2.40
CA VAL A 696 8.52 -11.57 2.21
C VAL A 696 9.74 -10.85 2.79
N GLY A 697 9.75 -9.52 2.80
CA GLY A 697 10.82 -8.70 3.36
C GLY A 697 10.99 -8.84 4.88
N LEU A 698 9.98 -9.33 5.60
CA LEU A 698 9.97 -9.43 7.06
C LEU A 698 10.83 -10.64 7.54
N THR A 699 12.09 -10.41 7.92
CA THR A 699 12.98 -11.49 8.43
C THR A 699 12.82 -11.73 9.94
N SER A 700 12.33 -10.74 10.68
CA SER A 700 12.07 -10.83 12.12
C SER A 700 10.57 -10.69 12.44
N PRO A 701 10.06 -11.31 13.52
CA PRO A 701 8.64 -11.24 13.83
C PRO A 701 8.13 -9.81 14.01
N LEU A 702 6.88 -9.57 13.58
CA LEU A 702 6.13 -8.38 13.94
C LEU A 702 5.81 -8.45 15.44
N GLY A 703 6.54 -7.67 16.24
CA GLY A 703 6.30 -7.58 17.68
C GLY A 703 4.98 -6.86 17.98
N SER A 704 4.36 -7.21 19.10
CA SER A 704 3.20 -6.50 19.64
C SER A 704 3.11 -6.68 21.15
N ALA A 705 2.24 -5.91 21.81
CA ALA A 705 1.86 -6.16 23.21
C ALA A 705 1.18 -7.54 23.41
N LEU A 706 0.74 -8.19 22.33
CA LEU A 706 0.14 -9.53 22.31
C LEU A 706 1.18 -10.64 21.98
N GLY A 707 2.48 -10.30 21.94
CA GLY A 707 3.58 -11.18 21.55
C GLY A 707 3.99 -11.06 20.08
N ASP A 708 4.80 -12.01 19.61
CA ASP A 708 5.17 -12.17 18.20
C ASP A 708 3.98 -12.67 17.40
N ILE A 709 3.54 -11.91 16.40
CA ILE A 709 2.25 -12.21 15.72
C ILE A 709 2.41 -12.70 14.28
N TRP A 710 3.54 -12.44 13.63
CA TRP A 710 3.73 -12.72 12.20
C TRP A 710 5.21 -12.71 11.82
N ILE A 711 5.64 -13.60 10.94
CA ILE A 711 6.98 -13.58 10.32
C ILE A 711 6.80 -13.63 8.79
N GLY A 712 7.78 -13.14 8.03
CA GLY A 712 7.62 -12.98 6.59
C GLY A 712 7.55 -14.28 5.79
N GLY A 713 6.90 -14.18 4.63
CA GLY A 713 6.64 -15.29 3.71
C GLY A 713 5.33 -16.03 3.98
N LEU A 714 4.64 -15.72 5.08
CA LEU A 714 3.36 -16.34 5.44
C LEU A 714 2.20 -15.83 4.60
N GLY A 715 2.21 -14.56 4.19
CA GLY A 715 1.04 -13.85 3.67
C GLY A 715 0.95 -13.74 2.15
N HIS A 716 2.04 -13.93 1.42
CA HIS A 716 2.08 -13.60 -0.01
C HIS A 716 1.00 -14.31 -0.86
N LYS A 717 0.66 -15.57 -0.57
CA LYS A 717 -0.42 -16.30 -1.28
C LYS A 717 -1.81 -15.79 -0.94
N VAL A 718 -2.10 -15.54 0.33
CA VAL A 718 -3.41 -14.96 0.74
C VAL A 718 -3.59 -13.51 0.32
N ILE A 719 -2.51 -12.75 0.16
CA ILE A 719 -2.53 -11.46 -0.54
C ILE A 719 -3.03 -11.69 -1.96
N ARG A 720 -2.39 -12.56 -2.74
CA ARG A 720 -2.83 -12.92 -4.10
C ARG A 720 -4.30 -13.34 -4.13
N TRP A 721 -4.74 -14.21 -3.23
CA TRP A 721 -6.13 -14.69 -3.17
C TRP A 721 -7.14 -13.56 -2.94
N ALA A 722 -6.83 -12.59 -2.08
CA ALA A 722 -7.73 -11.47 -1.80
C ALA A 722 -7.93 -10.57 -3.03
N PHE A 723 -6.86 -10.30 -3.78
CA PHE A 723 -6.92 -9.53 -5.03
C PHE A 723 -7.62 -10.33 -6.14
N GLU A 724 -7.34 -11.62 -6.27
CA GLU A 724 -8.02 -12.52 -7.20
C GLU A 724 -9.53 -12.56 -6.89
N ALA A 725 -9.92 -12.71 -5.63
CA ALA A 725 -11.34 -12.74 -5.25
C ALA A 725 -12.10 -11.47 -5.67
N GLN A 726 -11.42 -10.32 -5.75
CA GLN A 726 -11.97 -9.05 -6.23
C GLN A 726 -11.79 -8.84 -7.75
N GLY A 727 -11.50 -9.88 -8.51
CA GLY A 727 -11.47 -9.83 -9.98
C GLY A 727 -10.23 -9.17 -10.57
N LEU A 728 -9.12 -9.08 -9.81
CA LEU A 728 -7.82 -8.79 -10.39
C LEU A 728 -7.32 -10.04 -11.16
N HIS A 729 -6.45 -9.86 -12.17
CA HIS A 729 -5.95 -10.94 -13.04
C HIS A 729 -7.05 -11.59 -13.91
N PRO A 730 -7.85 -10.80 -14.67
CA PRO A 730 -8.83 -11.37 -15.56
C PRO A 730 -8.14 -12.22 -16.65
N ALA A 731 -8.80 -13.28 -17.11
CA ALA A 731 -8.29 -14.10 -18.21
C ALA A 731 -8.09 -13.28 -19.51
N ASP A 732 -8.96 -12.28 -19.73
CA ASP A 732 -8.81 -11.30 -20.80
C ASP A 732 -8.86 -9.87 -20.22
N PRO A 733 -7.72 -9.17 -20.12
CA PRO A 733 -7.67 -7.80 -19.62
C PRO A 733 -8.44 -6.78 -20.45
N ALA A 734 -8.80 -7.05 -21.70
CA ALA A 734 -9.55 -6.10 -22.55
C ALA A 734 -11.06 -6.13 -22.28
N ARG A 735 -11.55 -7.17 -21.60
CA ARG A 735 -12.97 -7.42 -21.38
C ARG A 735 -13.41 -7.10 -19.96
N ILE A 736 -14.67 -6.67 -19.85
CA ILE A 736 -15.35 -6.58 -18.54
C ILE A 736 -15.42 -8.00 -17.96
N ASN A 737 -14.93 -8.16 -16.74
CA ASN A 737 -15.03 -9.38 -15.94
C ASN A 737 -15.71 -9.07 -14.60
N ASN A 738 -17.02 -9.33 -14.52
CA ASN A 738 -17.82 -9.26 -13.28
C ASN A 738 -17.73 -10.59 -12.49
N ASP A 739 -16.52 -11.12 -12.34
CA ASP A 739 -16.24 -12.37 -11.66
C ASP A 739 -14.89 -12.24 -10.94
N LYS A 740 -14.50 -13.27 -10.19
CA LYS A 740 -13.16 -13.41 -9.63
C LYS A 740 -12.10 -13.50 -10.73
N GLY A 741 -10.86 -13.32 -10.30
CA GLY A 741 -9.66 -13.40 -11.10
C GLY A 741 -9.25 -14.82 -11.47
N ALA A 742 -8.28 -14.92 -12.37
CA ALA A 742 -7.59 -16.16 -12.67
C ALA A 742 -6.51 -16.45 -11.61
N PRO A 743 -6.33 -17.73 -11.23
CA PRO A 743 -5.21 -18.17 -10.41
C PRO A 743 -3.88 -17.98 -11.15
N PRO A 744 -2.73 -18.08 -10.44
CA PRO A 744 -1.44 -18.25 -11.09
C PRO A 744 -1.42 -19.44 -12.06
N GLU A 745 -0.47 -19.44 -13.01
CA GLU A 745 -0.39 -20.48 -14.04
C GLU A 745 -0.18 -21.89 -13.47
N VAL A 746 0.59 -22.03 -12.39
CA VAL A 746 0.64 -23.23 -11.56
C VAL A 746 0.20 -22.82 -10.17
N ASP A 747 -0.74 -23.55 -9.60
CA ASP A 747 -1.31 -23.25 -8.29
C ASP A 747 -1.80 -24.55 -7.66
N LEU A 748 -0.87 -25.23 -6.99
CA LEU A 748 -1.13 -26.49 -6.32
C LEU A 748 -1.92 -26.25 -5.04
N TYR A 749 -2.74 -27.23 -4.68
CA TYR A 749 -3.39 -27.18 -3.39
C TYR A 749 -3.61 -28.56 -2.80
N ILE A 750 -3.63 -28.63 -1.47
CA ILE A 750 -4.23 -29.72 -0.71
C ILE A 750 -5.65 -29.29 -0.34
N ASP A 751 -6.64 -30.13 -0.65
CA ASP A 751 -8.05 -29.81 -0.36
C ASP A 751 -8.23 -29.64 1.16
N ASP A 752 -8.72 -28.47 1.57
CA ASP A 752 -9.08 -28.16 2.94
C ASP A 752 -10.61 -28.23 3.12
N ARG A 753 -11.08 -27.94 4.33
CA ARG A 753 -12.52 -27.96 4.66
C ARG A 753 -13.18 -26.59 4.47
N ARG A 754 -12.52 -25.64 3.80
CA ARG A 754 -13.12 -24.34 3.54
C ARG A 754 -14.32 -24.48 2.61
N PRO A 755 -15.35 -23.64 2.75
CA PRO A 755 -16.38 -23.54 1.74
C PRO A 755 -15.76 -23.14 0.39
N LYS A 756 -16.42 -23.54 -0.69
CA LYS A 756 -15.98 -23.25 -2.07
C LYS A 756 -16.73 -22.07 -2.68
N VAL A 757 -17.64 -21.48 -1.90
CA VAL A 757 -18.60 -20.46 -2.31
C VAL A 757 -18.64 -19.39 -1.25
N GLU A 758 -18.62 -18.13 -1.69
CA GLU A 758 -18.86 -16.96 -0.85
C GLU A 758 -20.26 -16.40 -1.16
N PRO A 759 -21.20 -16.41 -0.20
CA PRO A 759 -22.50 -15.78 -0.40
C PRO A 759 -22.35 -14.25 -0.37
N THR A 760 -22.91 -13.58 -1.38
CA THR A 760 -22.92 -12.11 -1.47
C THR A 760 -24.33 -11.57 -1.69
N ASP A 761 -24.51 -10.26 -1.56
CA ASP A 761 -25.79 -9.58 -1.84
C ASP A 761 -26.26 -9.75 -3.30
N ALA A 762 -25.34 -10.01 -4.22
CA ALA A 762 -25.60 -10.24 -5.63
C ALA A 762 -25.68 -11.73 -6.03
N GLY A 763 -25.56 -12.64 -5.06
CA GLY A 763 -25.53 -14.09 -5.28
C GLY A 763 -24.22 -14.76 -4.89
N ASP A 764 -24.11 -16.05 -5.18
CA ASP A 764 -22.98 -16.89 -4.80
C ASP A 764 -21.79 -16.72 -5.73
N VAL A 765 -20.64 -16.32 -5.19
CA VAL A 765 -19.35 -16.32 -5.92
C VAL A 765 -18.67 -17.66 -5.71
N ILE A 766 -18.44 -18.41 -6.80
CA ILE A 766 -17.83 -19.74 -6.75
C ILE A 766 -16.31 -19.58 -6.85
N HIS A 767 -15.60 -19.72 -5.73
CA HIS A 767 -14.14 -19.64 -5.71
C HIS A 767 -13.50 -20.99 -6.09
N GLY A 768 -14.07 -22.10 -5.64
CA GLY A 768 -13.51 -23.45 -5.82
C GLY A 768 -12.64 -23.90 -4.63
N PRO A 769 -11.91 -25.02 -4.74
CA PRO A 769 -10.99 -25.50 -3.71
C PRO A 769 -9.65 -24.75 -3.71
N GLY A 770 -8.95 -24.74 -2.56
CA GLY A 770 -7.57 -24.22 -2.45
C GLY A 770 -7.43 -22.73 -2.72
N THR A 771 -8.46 -21.94 -2.40
CA THR A 771 -8.56 -20.52 -2.76
C THR A 771 -9.30 -19.72 -1.69
N TYR A 772 -9.61 -18.47 -2.00
CA TYR A 772 -10.28 -17.51 -1.13
C TYR A 772 -11.68 -17.98 -0.71
N VAL A 773 -11.84 -18.33 0.56
CA VAL A 773 -13.05 -18.14 1.38
C VAL A 773 -12.58 -17.96 2.84
N PRO A 774 -12.92 -16.84 3.51
CA PRO A 774 -12.49 -16.62 4.89
C PRO A 774 -13.23 -17.57 5.84
N VAL A 775 -12.49 -18.14 6.78
CA VAL A 775 -12.99 -19.06 7.81
C VAL A 775 -12.39 -18.68 9.16
N SER A 776 -13.02 -19.12 10.25
CA SER A 776 -12.48 -18.95 11.59
C SER A 776 -11.16 -19.74 11.75
N LEU A 777 -10.08 -19.08 12.17
CA LEU A 777 -8.76 -19.68 12.39
C LEU A 777 -8.57 -20.18 13.83
N HIS A 778 -9.65 -20.65 14.45
CA HIS A 778 -9.57 -21.26 15.77
C HIS A 778 -8.83 -22.60 15.71
N TRP A 779 -8.20 -22.98 16.81
CA TRP A 779 -7.42 -24.21 16.93
C TRP A 779 -8.29 -25.34 17.49
N ALA A 780 -8.96 -26.09 16.62
CA ALA A 780 -9.77 -27.25 16.99
C ALA A 780 -9.88 -28.26 15.83
N GLN A 781 -10.30 -29.48 16.14
CA GLN A 781 -10.41 -30.59 15.17
C GLN A 781 -11.43 -30.31 14.05
N ASP A 782 -12.44 -29.49 14.31
CA ASP A 782 -13.50 -29.09 13.38
C ASP A 782 -13.15 -27.85 12.55
N ALA A 783 -11.97 -27.26 12.76
CA ALA A 783 -11.59 -26.04 12.06
C ALA A 783 -11.54 -26.23 10.53
N GLN A 784 -12.11 -25.26 9.81
CA GLN A 784 -12.32 -25.37 8.36
C GLN A 784 -11.04 -25.17 7.53
N TRP A 785 -10.00 -24.59 8.11
CA TRP A 785 -8.70 -24.45 7.47
C TRP A 785 -7.85 -25.73 7.53
N LEU A 786 -8.31 -26.77 8.24
CA LEU A 786 -7.65 -28.08 8.26
C LEU A 786 -7.89 -28.83 6.95
N GLY A 787 -6.97 -29.75 6.63
CA GLY A 787 -7.08 -30.65 5.49
C GLY A 787 -8.38 -31.48 5.51
N ALA A 788 -8.94 -31.72 4.34
CA ALA A 788 -10.13 -32.52 4.13
C ALA A 788 -9.74 -33.97 3.73
N PRO A 789 -9.73 -34.93 4.68
CA PRO A 789 -9.49 -36.32 4.32
C PRO A 789 -10.65 -36.84 3.45
N THR A 790 -10.33 -37.57 2.38
CA THR A 790 -11.30 -38.27 1.53
C THR A 790 -11.30 -39.76 1.89
N GLY A 791 -12.35 -40.18 2.61
CA GLY A 791 -12.30 -41.41 3.41
C GLY A 791 -11.24 -41.32 4.51
N ASP A 792 -11.09 -42.37 5.32
CA ASP A 792 -10.19 -42.33 6.50
C ASP A 792 -8.69 -42.36 6.15
N LYS A 793 -8.31 -42.33 4.86
CA LYS A 793 -6.95 -42.72 4.42
C LYS A 793 -6.33 -41.92 3.27
N HIS A 794 -6.96 -40.87 2.75
CA HIS A 794 -6.40 -40.09 1.64
C HIS A 794 -6.57 -38.59 1.82
N PHE A 795 -5.68 -37.81 1.23
CA PHE A 795 -5.88 -36.38 0.96
C PHE A 795 -5.90 -36.13 -0.55
N VAL A 796 -6.42 -34.98 -0.97
CA VAL A 796 -6.52 -34.62 -2.39
C VAL A 796 -5.51 -33.53 -2.71
N LEU A 797 -4.62 -33.82 -3.66
CA LEU A 797 -3.76 -32.85 -4.34
C LEU A 797 -4.47 -32.37 -5.61
N GLY A 798 -4.57 -31.07 -5.83
CA GLY A 798 -5.05 -30.52 -7.09
C GLY A 798 -4.20 -29.39 -7.64
N ASN A 799 -4.53 -28.95 -8.84
CA ASN A 799 -3.92 -27.80 -9.51
C ASN A 799 -5.03 -26.89 -10.03
N ARG A 800 -5.13 -25.68 -9.48
CA ARG A 800 -6.09 -24.65 -9.86
C ARG A 800 -5.63 -23.85 -11.08
N GLY A 801 -4.31 -23.85 -11.35
CA GLY A 801 -3.69 -23.09 -12.41
C GLY A 801 -4.04 -23.58 -13.82
N THR A 802 -3.54 -22.84 -14.81
CA THR A 802 -3.78 -23.07 -16.25
C THR A 802 -2.70 -23.92 -16.92
N GLN A 803 -1.59 -24.20 -16.23
CA GLN A 803 -0.46 -25.00 -16.70
C GLN A 803 -0.24 -26.25 -15.82
N PRO A 804 0.31 -27.34 -16.37
CA PRO A 804 0.64 -28.53 -15.59
C PRO A 804 1.73 -28.27 -14.56
N ALA A 805 1.56 -28.76 -13.33
CA ALA A 805 2.61 -28.69 -12.31
C ALA A 805 3.61 -29.85 -12.47
N THR A 806 4.87 -29.53 -12.77
CA THR A 806 5.96 -30.52 -12.91
C THR A 806 7.00 -30.37 -11.81
N GLY A 807 7.75 -31.43 -11.52
CA GLY A 807 8.77 -31.39 -10.48
C GLY A 807 8.19 -31.28 -9.07
N VAL A 808 6.94 -31.76 -8.89
CA VAL A 808 6.27 -31.73 -7.59
C VAL A 808 7.02 -32.62 -6.61
N THR A 809 7.25 -32.13 -5.40
CA THR A 809 7.82 -32.90 -4.30
C THR A 809 6.92 -32.81 -3.06
N LEU A 810 7.07 -33.78 -2.15
CA LEU A 810 6.20 -33.91 -0.98
C LEU A 810 7.04 -34.10 0.29
N ARG A 811 6.72 -33.35 1.34
CA ARG A 811 7.27 -33.52 2.69
C ARG A 811 6.14 -33.75 3.70
N ALA A 812 6.41 -34.52 4.76
CA ALA A 812 5.43 -34.76 5.80
C ALA A 812 6.06 -34.88 7.19
N TRP A 813 5.31 -34.46 8.20
CA TRP A 813 5.69 -34.56 9.61
C TRP A 813 4.51 -35.11 10.42
N ARG A 814 4.79 -36.02 11.35
CA ARG A 814 3.84 -36.42 12.39
C ARG A 814 4.06 -35.60 13.64
N GLY A 815 2.98 -35.07 14.17
CA GLY A 815 2.95 -34.31 15.42
C GLY A 815 2.11 -35.03 16.46
N HIS A 816 2.38 -34.74 17.73
CA HIS A 816 1.44 -35.02 18.81
C HIS A 816 1.41 -33.85 19.79
N LEU A 817 0.26 -33.67 20.45
CA LEU A 817 0.09 -32.63 21.46
C LEU A 817 0.70 -33.07 22.79
N ALA A 818 1.62 -32.26 23.32
CA ALA A 818 2.22 -32.38 24.64
C ALA A 818 1.89 -31.11 25.45
N GLY A 819 0.67 -31.06 26.00
CA GLY A 819 0.13 -29.82 26.58
C GLY A 819 -0.23 -28.82 25.49
N ALA A 820 0.29 -27.59 25.59
CA ALA A 820 0.09 -26.53 24.58
C ALA A 820 1.09 -26.60 23.41
N THR A 821 2.08 -27.50 23.48
CA THR A 821 3.15 -27.62 22.48
C THR A 821 2.93 -28.83 21.58
N ILE A 822 3.28 -28.69 20.31
CA ILE A 822 3.28 -29.76 19.33
C ILE A 822 4.71 -30.32 19.19
N VAL A 823 4.87 -31.63 19.36
CA VAL A 823 6.15 -32.32 19.18
C VAL A 823 6.14 -33.03 17.83
N TRP A 824 7.03 -32.60 16.94
CA TRP A 824 7.12 -33.06 15.55
C TRP A 824 8.20 -34.12 15.33
N HIS A 825 7.93 -35.04 14.41
CA HIS A 825 8.89 -35.96 13.84
C HIS A 825 8.73 -36.01 12.31
N PRO A 826 9.81 -35.90 11.52
CA PRO A 826 9.72 -36.03 10.07
C PRO A 826 9.32 -37.46 9.68
N ILE A 827 8.60 -37.60 8.57
CA ILE A 827 8.23 -38.89 7.99
C ILE A 827 8.71 -38.93 6.55
N ALA A 828 9.35 -40.04 6.17
CA ALA A 828 9.66 -40.31 4.77
C ALA A 828 8.36 -40.68 4.03
N ILE A 829 8.03 -39.91 3.01
CA ILE A 829 6.91 -40.15 2.12
C ILE A 829 7.42 -40.07 0.68
N ALA A 830 7.13 -41.11 -0.11
CA ALA A 830 7.51 -41.10 -1.51
C ALA A 830 6.56 -40.18 -2.28
N THR A 831 7.10 -39.26 -3.08
CA THR A 831 6.32 -38.53 -4.07
C THR A 831 5.79 -39.54 -5.09
N PRO A 832 4.46 -39.75 -5.18
CA PRO A 832 3.91 -40.71 -6.13
C PRO A 832 4.14 -40.21 -7.56
N ALA A 833 4.40 -41.10 -8.52
CA ALA A 833 4.61 -40.72 -9.92
C ALA A 833 3.43 -39.88 -10.49
N ALA A 834 2.21 -40.16 -10.01
CA ALA A 834 1.00 -39.40 -10.35
C ALA A 834 1.03 -37.93 -9.91
N ALA A 835 1.84 -37.57 -8.91
CA ALA A 835 2.01 -36.19 -8.47
C ALA A 835 2.95 -35.39 -9.40
N ASN A 836 3.69 -36.04 -10.31
CA ASN A 836 4.52 -35.33 -11.27
C ASN A 836 3.73 -35.09 -12.57
N GLY A 837 3.47 -33.83 -12.92
CA GLY A 837 2.63 -33.48 -14.07
C GLY A 837 1.14 -33.34 -13.72
N VAL A 838 0.81 -32.70 -12.59
CA VAL A 838 -0.58 -32.47 -12.19
C VAL A 838 -1.23 -31.49 -13.18
N ALA A 839 -2.10 -32.01 -14.05
CA ALA A 839 -2.76 -31.22 -15.09
C ALA A 839 -3.69 -30.14 -14.49
N PRO A 840 -3.94 -29.04 -15.22
CA PRO A 840 -4.95 -28.04 -14.85
C PRO A 840 -6.30 -28.67 -14.49
N GLY A 841 -6.86 -28.31 -13.33
CA GLY A 841 -8.13 -28.83 -12.83
C GLY A 841 -8.10 -30.29 -12.33
N ALA A 842 -6.95 -30.97 -12.40
CA ALA A 842 -6.83 -32.34 -11.90
C ALA A 842 -6.96 -32.39 -10.37
N ARG A 843 -7.52 -33.50 -9.87
CA ARG A 843 -7.66 -33.82 -8.45
C ARG A 843 -7.20 -35.25 -8.23
N ILE A 844 -6.11 -35.43 -7.51
CA ILE A 844 -5.41 -36.70 -7.30
C ILE A 844 -5.51 -37.08 -5.83
N ALA A 845 -6.14 -38.22 -5.54
CA ALA A 845 -6.19 -38.76 -4.19
C ALA A 845 -4.86 -39.46 -3.86
N LEU A 846 -4.18 -39.00 -2.81
CA LEU A 846 -2.91 -39.54 -2.34
C LEU A 846 -3.09 -40.14 -0.94
N PRO A 847 -2.46 -41.30 -0.65
CA PRO A 847 -2.64 -41.97 0.62
C PRO A 847 -2.02 -41.18 1.77
N LEU A 848 -2.72 -41.14 2.90
CA LEU A 848 -2.17 -40.70 4.18
C LEU A 848 -1.24 -41.81 4.73
N PRO A 849 -0.08 -41.47 5.30
CA PRO A 849 0.78 -42.44 5.97
C PRO A 849 0.01 -43.20 7.06
N ALA A 850 0.20 -44.52 7.15
CA ALA A 850 -0.38 -45.31 8.23
C ALA A 850 0.24 -44.90 9.57
N ILE A 851 -0.60 -44.54 10.54
CA ILE A 851 -0.18 -44.13 11.88
C ILE A 851 -0.66 -45.19 12.89
N ILE A 852 0.28 -45.85 13.59
CA ILE A 852 0.07 -47.18 14.22
C ILE A 852 -0.39 -47.13 15.70
N ASP A 853 -0.71 -45.98 16.29
CA ASP A 853 -0.95 -45.94 17.75
C ASP A 853 -2.02 -44.89 18.14
N ALA A 854 -2.85 -45.24 19.13
CA ALA A 854 -4.17 -44.64 19.35
C ALA A 854 -4.28 -43.79 20.64
N ALA A 855 -3.20 -43.69 21.44
CA ALA A 855 -3.27 -43.14 22.80
C ALA A 855 -3.07 -41.62 22.93
N ILE A 856 -2.72 -40.89 21.85
CA ILE A 856 -2.41 -39.45 21.89
C ILE A 856 -3.03 -38.77 20.66
N VAL A 857 -3.56 -37.56 20.79
CA VAL A 857 -4.02 -36.75 19.65
C VAL A 857 -2.88 -36.56 18.65
N ARG A 858 -3.10 -36.98 17.40
CA ARG A 858 -2.08 -36.97 16.35
C ARG A 858 -2.39 -35.91 15.31
N LEU A 859 -1.32 -35.29 14.84
CA LEU A 859 -1.33 -34.35 13.75
C LEU A 859 -0.47 -34.90 12.62
N LEU A 860 -0.88 -34.67 11.38
CA LEU A 860 -0.04 -34.87 10.21
C LEU A 860 -0.01 -33.56 9.43
N LEU A 861 1.17 -32.98 9.28
CA LEU A 861 1.39 -31.90 8.35
C LEU A 861 1.93 -32.48 7.05
N VAL A 862 1.30 -32.13 5.94
CA VAL A 862 1.73 -32.45 4.58
C VAL A 862 2.02 -31.16 3.84
N GLU A 863 3.13 -31.16 3.10
CA GLU A 863 3.54 -30.08 2.21
C GLU A 863 3.71 -30.63 0.79
N VAL A 864 3.15 -29.94 -0.20
CA VAL A 864 3.44 -30.16 -1.62
C VAL A 864 4.09 -28.94 -2.22
N THR A 865 5.18 -29.10 -2.96
CA THR A 865 5.88 -27.95 -3.56
C THR A 865 6.26 -28.25 -4.99
N ALA A 866 6.19 -27.25 -5.87
CA ALA A 866 6.66 -27.31 -7.24
C ALA A 866 7.43 -26.03 -7.57
N PRO A 867 8.39 -26.04 -8.53
CA PRO A 867 9.09 -24.83 -8.93
C PRO A 867 8.17 -23.68 -9.36
N GLY A 868 7.00 -24.01 -9.92
CA GLY A 868 5.99 -23.05 -10.35
C GLY A 868 5.12 -22.47 -9.25
N ASP A 869 5.03 -23.17 -8.12
CA ASP A 869 4.24 -22.80 -6.94
C ASP A 869 4.88 -23.43 -5.70
N PRO A 870 5.95 -22.81 -5.17
CA PRO A 870 6.60 -23.31 -3.98
C PRO A 870 5.70 -23.16 -2.75
N ALA A 871 5.75 -24.12 -1.83
CA ALA A 871 5.13 -23.93 -0.52
C ALA A 871 5.88 -22.85 0.28
N ASN A 872 5.19 -22.09 1.12
CA ASN A 872 5.76 -21.08 2.01
C ASN A 872 6.81 -21.69 2.96
N SER A 873 6.66 -22.98 3.29
CA SER A 873 7.59 -23.74 4.12
C SER A 873 8.75 -24.37 3.32
N ASP A 874 8.78 -24.29 1.99
CA ASP A 874 9.84 -24.85 1.17
C ASP A 874 11.17 -24.10 1.41
N PRO A 875 12.26 -24.79 1.80
CA PRO A 875 13.56 -24.16 2.05
C PRO A 875 14.14 -23.44 0.84
N ALA A 876 13.76 -23.81 -0.40
CA ALA A 876 14.23 -23.17 -1.62
C ALA A 876 13.74 -21.71 -1.76
N THR A 877 12.65 -21.35 -1.07
CA THR A 877 12.11 -19.98 -1.11
C THR A 877 12.99 -18.97 -0.37
N GLY A 878 13.77 -19.42 0.61
CA GLY A 878 14.51 -18.52 1.51
C GLY A 878 13.60 -17.62 2.36
N PHE A 879 12.32 -17.95 2.51
CA PHE A 879 11.41 -17.23 3.39
C PHE A 879 11.78 -17.42 4.86
N ALA A 880 11.44 -16.42 5.68
CA ALA A 880 11.69 -16.50 7.10
C ALA A 880 10.79 -17.56 7.79
N CYS A 881 9.62 -17.86 7.21
CA CYS A 881 8.78 -18.98 7.61
C CYS A 881 9.19 -20.36 7.05
N ALA A 882 10.20 -20.42 6.17
CA ALA A 882 10.60 -21.68 5.53
C ALA A 882 11.10 -22.70 6.57
N ILE A 883 10.77 -23.97 6.37
CA ILE A 883 11.26 -25.08 7.20
C ILE A 883 12.56 -25.59 6.56
N PRO A 884 13.73 -25.43 7.20
CA PRO A 884 15.01 -25.87 6.65
C PRO A 884 15.00 -27.35 6.25
N ALA A 885 15.91 -27.75 5.37
CA ALA A 885 16.09 -29.16 5.05
C ALA A 885 16.41 -29.98 6.31
N GLY A 886 15.53 -30.92 6.67
CA GLY A 886 15.62 -31.69 7.92
C GLY A 886 15.11 -30.96 9.18
N GLY A 887 14.57 -29.75 9.04
CA GLY A 887 13.94 -28.99 10.11
C GLY A 887 12.56 -29.52 10.52
N LEU A 888 12.02 -28.93 11.59
CA LEU A 888 10.69 -29.25 12.13
C LEU A 888 9.74 -28.05 11.96
N PRO A 889 8.43 -28.29 11.76
CA PRO A 889 7.42 -27.24 11.75
C PRO A 889 7.31 -26.54 13.12
N PRO A 890 6.62 -25.38 13.18
CA PRO A 890 6.37 -24.69 14.45
C PRO A 890 5.70 -25.61 15.48
N GLY A 891 6.26 -25.64 16.70
CA GLY A 891 5.67 -26.35 17.84
C GLY A 891 4.53 -25.57 18.53
N ASP A 892 4.38 -24.29 18.19
CA ASP A 892 3.30 -23.43 18.68
C ASP A 892 2.12 -23.46 17.70
N HIS A 893 0.91 -23.61 18.25
CA HIS A 893 -0.29 -23.78 17.44
C HIS A 893 -0.74 -22.52 16.69
N ASP A 894 -0.48 -21.33 17.23
CA ASP A 894 -0.82 -20.06 16.58
C ASP A 894 0.09 -19.86 15.35
N LYS A 895 1.40 -20.11 15.51
CA LYS A 895 2.37 -20.06 14.41
C LYS A 895 2.09 -21.12 13.34
N LEU A 896 1.71 -22.33 13.73
CA LEU A 896 1.34 -23.36 12.78
C LEU A 896 0.05 -23.03 12.03
N THR A 897 -0.95 -22.47 12.71
CA THR A 897 -2.20 -22.03 12.08
C THR A 897 -1.90 -20.95 11.04
N ALA A 898 -1.06 -19.97 11.37
CA ALA A 898 -0.65 -18.93 10.43
C ALA A 898 0.16 -19.48 9.24
N LEU A 899 0.94 -20.54 9.42
CA LEU A 899 1.65 -21.19 8.32
C LEU A 899 0.69 -21.94 7.38
N VAL A 900 -0.17 -22.79 7.92
CA VAL A 900 -1.02 -23.69 7.12
C VAL A 900 -2.21 -22.96 6.50
N ALA A 901 -2.89 -22.11 7.27
CA ALA A 901 -4.08 -21.43 6.76
C ALA A 901 -3.75 -20.47 5.61
N ASN A 902 -2.53 -19.96 5.53
CA ASN A 902 -2.15 -18.98 4.51
C ASN A 902 -1.40 -19.57 3.31
N ASP A 903 -1.36 -20.91 3.20
CA ASP A 903 -0.72 -21.62 2.09
C ASP A 903 -1.55 -22.84 1.69
N ASN A 904 -2.13 -22.80 0.48
CA ASN A 904 -2.92 -23.91 -0.06
C ASN A 904 -2.07 -25.15 -0.35
N ASN A 905 -0.74 -25.03 -0.39
CA ASN A 905 0.18 -26.16 -0.54
C ASN A 905 0.36 -26.98 0.74
N LEU A 906 -0.18 -26.51 1.86
CA LEU A 906 -0.07 -27.15 3.16
C LEU A 906 -1.41 -27.73 3.61
N GLY A 907 -1.34 -28.94 4.16
CA GLY A 907 -2.50 -29.62 4.74
C GLY A 907 -2.16 -30.12 6.13
N LEU A 908 -2.88 -29.63 7.13
CA LEU A 908 -2.83 -30.17 8.49
C LEU A 908 -4.03 -31.09 8.73
N PHE A 909 -3.76 -32.33 9.11
CA PHE A 909 -4.77 -33.34 9.40
C PHE A 909 -4.75 -33.70 10.86
N TRP A 910 -5.94 -33.75 11.47
CA TRP A 910 -6.18 -34.27 12.81
C TRP A 910 -6.54 -35.75 12.66
N LEU A 911 -5.73 -36.64 13.25
CA LEU A 911 -5.78 -38.10 13.04
C LEU A 911 -6.19 -38.88 14.28
#